data_AF-A0A314XRX6-F1
#
_entry.id   AF-A0A314XRX6-F1
#
_cell.length_a   1.000
_cell.length_b   1.000
_cell.length_c   1.000
_cell.angle_alpha   90.00
_cell.angle_beta   90.00
_cell.angle_gamma   90.00
#
_symmetry.space_group_name_H-M   'P 1'
#
loop_
_entity.id
_entity.type
_entity.pdbx_description
1 polymer ?
#
loop_
_entity_poly.entity_id
_entity_poly.type
_entity_poly.pdbx_seq_one_letter_code
_entity_poly.pdbx_strand_id
1 'polypeptide(L)'
;MARLQLLQLKDRLETFLGINMGRFSVQEYRKFRAMPINEAALTLAESGKIGALNLLFKRHPYSLAPFILEILAAIPETVPVQTYGQLLPGRSPPTSVILREEDWVECEKMINFINRSPKDHEICIQIQTEPILKQCLGSVWPSTNELSIWYKKRARDIDSCSGQLDNCLCLIEFANRKGVYELQRFHEDVSYLHQLIYSDDSIGEINSSLSLVIWEQLSDYEKFGMMLKGVKEENMIGRLRNMAVPFMQNRFHYTVSVSQDQVADNHLTPEHNKVESFLVRWLKETASENKLDICLRVIEEGCCDFQSNSLFKDEVEVIDCALQCIYLCTSTDRWSTMATILSKLPHIQGGEIIVDGLERRLKLAEGHIEVGRLLAFYQVPKPLNFFLESHADGKGVKQILRLILSKFIRRQPGRSDTDWASMWRDMQCIRDKAFPFLDLEYMLMEFCRGLLKAGKFSLARNYLKGTSSVALASEKAENLVIQAAREYFFSASSLTCTEIWKAKECLNLFPSSRNVKVESDIIDALTVRLPRLGVTLLPMQFRQIKDPMEIIKMAITCQTGAYLHVDELVEIAKLLGLSSPDNISSVQEAIAREAAVAGDLQLALDLCLVLTKKGHGHIWDLCAAIARGPALENMDINSRKQLLGFALSNCDEESVSELLHAWKDLDLQGQCETLMMLTGTECPDFSIQGSSVITGPVHGIQDIINLKGCLEMVEGASCDDQEVHLSNIKNLLSVVAKNLPVVNGTSWESVLRENGKLLSFAALQLPWLLQLSRNTEHSKKSIGNLIPGKQYVSVRTQALVTILSWLARNGFAPTDHVVASLAKSIIEPPVTEEEDIVGCSFLLNLGDAFNGVEVIEEQLRTRKDYQEISSIMNVG
;
A
#
# COMPACT_ATOMS: atom_id res chain seq x y z
N MET A 1 59.29 -13.52 -92.57
CA MET A 1 58.82 -14.75 -91.88
C MET A 1 59.97 -15.63 -91.41
N ALA A 2 60.69 -16.39 -92.25
CA ALA A 2 61.76 -17.30 -91.78
C ALA A 2 62.88 -16.62 -90.95
N ARG A 3 63.31 -15.40 -91.33
CA ARG A 3 64.28 -14.60 -90.53
C ARG A 3 63.73 -14.24 -89.14
N LEU A 4 62.45 -13.88 -89.04
CA LEU A 4 61.79 -13.58 -87.76
C LEU A 4 61.69 -14.83 -86.87
N GLN A 5 61.38 -15.99 -87.45
CA GLN A 5 61.39 -17.26 -86.72
C GLN A 5 62.79 -17.56 -86.16
N LEU A 6 63.85 -17.39 -86.96
CA LEU A 6 65.22 -17.60 -86.49
C LEU A 6 65.62 -16.61 -85.38
N LEU A 7 65.24 -15.34 -85.49
CA LEU A 7 65.47 -14.33 -84.44
C LEU A 7 64.74 -14.70 -83.16
N GLN A 8 63.48 -15.10 -83.24
CA GLN A 8 62.72 -15.51 -82.07
C GLN A 8 63.33 -16.76 -81.42
N LEU A 9 63.73 -17.77 -82.22
CA LEU A 9 64.40 -18.96 -81.70
C LEU A 9 65.72 -18.62 -81.00
N LYS A 10 66.49 -17.68 -81.53
CA LYS A 10 67.70 -17.15 -80.90
C LYS A 10 67.37 -16.47 -79.57
N ASP A 11 66.42 -15.55 -79.55
CA ASP A 11 65.99 -14.83 -78.34
C ASP A 11 65.52 -15.83 -77.25
N ARG A 12 64.76 -16.87 -77.64
CA ARG A 12 64.34 -17.95 -76.73
C ARG A 12 65.50 -18.82 -76.25
N LEU A 13 66.48 -19.13 -77.09
CA LEU A 13 67.67 -19.90 -76.70
C LEU A 13 68.50 -19.13 -75.69
N GLU A 14 68.77 -17.86 -75.95
CA GLU A 14 69.51 -17.01 -75.04
C GLU A 14 68.80 -16.93 -73.70
N THR A 15 67.46 -16.72 -73.70
CA THR A 15 66.66 -16.70 -72.47
C THR A 15 66.73 -18.02 -71.71
N PHE A 16 66.60 -19.15 -72.39
CA PHE A 16 66.72 -20.47 -71.77
C PHE A 16 68.09 -20.68 -71.11
N LEU A 17 69.17 -20.31 -71.81
CA LEU A 17 70.53 -20.38 -71.26
C LEU A 17 70.69 -19.47 -70.04
N GLY A 18 70.14 -18.26 -70.08
CA GLY A 18 70.22 -17.33 -68.95
C GLY A 18 69.43 -17.80 -67.72
N ILE A 19 68.25 -18.40 -67.90
CA ILE A 19 67.45 -18.99 -66.81
C ILE A 19 68.19 -20.16 -66.15
N ASN A 20 68.88 -20.98 -66.96
CA ASN A 20 69.59 -22.18 -66.51
C ASN A 20 71.08 -21.93 -66.19
N MET A 21 71.49 -20.67 -65.99
CA MET A 21 72.87 -20.30 -65.62
C MET A 21 73.92 -20.87 -66.59
N GLY A 22 73.62 -20.86 -67.90
CA GLY A 22 74.49 -21.35 -68.97
C GLY A 22 74.39 -22.86 -69.26
N ARG A 23 73.59 -23.62 -68.51
CA ARG A 23 73.39 -25.06 -68.75
C ARG A 23 72.41 -25.28 -69.90
N PHE A 24 72.73 -26.22 -70.79
CA PHE A 24 71.90 -26.57 -71.93
C PHE A 24 71.47 -28.04 -71.89
N SER A 25 70.16 -28.28 -72.02
CA SER A 25 69.57 -29.59 -72.21
C SER A 25 68.67 -29.56 -73.44
N VAL A 26 68.95 -30.44 -74.41
CA VAL A 26 68.20 -30.51 -75.68
C VAL A 26 66.72 -30.80 -75.44
N GLN A 27 66.41 -31.67 -74.46
CA GLN A 27 65.04 -32.07 -74.15
C GLN A 27 64.26 -30.93 -73.47
N GLU A 28 64.87 -30.25 -72.50
CA GLU A 28 64.25 -29.13 -71.79
C GLU A 28 64.10 -27.89 -72.68
N TYR A 29 65.12 -27.60 -73.51
CA TYR A 29 65.03 -26.50 -74.47
C TYR A 29 63.96 -26.77 -75.53
N ARG A 30 63.83 -28.01 -76.02
CA ARG A 30 62.75 -28.35 -76.97
C ARG A 30 61.36 -28.08 -76.37
N LYS A 31 61.16 -28.39 -75.09
CA LYS A 31 59.91 -28.08 -74.36
C LYS A 31 59.72 -26.57 -74.20
N PHE A 32 60.73 -25.87 -73.69
CA PHE A 32 60.68 -24.40 -73.49
C PHE A 32 60.44 -23.64 -74.79
N ARG A 33 61.02 -24.09 -75.90
CA ARG A 33 60.87 -23.48 -77.23
C ARG A 33 59.46 -23.60 -77.80
N ALA A 34 58.76 -24.70 -77.51
CA ALA A 34 57.41 -24.94 -78.01
C ALA A 34 56.32 -24.29 -77.13
N MET A 35 56.59 -24.11 -75.85
CA MET A 35 55.68 -23.49 -74.88
C MET A 35 55.48 -21.99 -75.16
N PRO A 36 54.29 -21.41 -75.00
CA PRO A 36 54.12 -19.95 -74.97
C PRO A 36 54.94 -19.28 -73.85
N ILE A 37 55.45 -18.07 -74.08
CA ILE A 37 56.37 -17.43 -73.11
C ILE A 37 55.65 -17.04 -71.81
N ASN A 38 54.35 -16.73 -71.87
CA ASN A 38 53.50 -16.48 -70.71
C ASN A 38 53.32 -17.75 -69.86
N GLU A 39 53.11 -18.93 -70.46
CA GLU A 39 53.07 -20.21 -69.72
C GLU A 39 54.41 -20.55 -69.08
N ALA A 40 55.52 -20.26 -69.77
CA ALA A 40 56.85 -20.42 -69.21
C ALA A 40 57.09 -19.47 -68.01
N ALA A 41 56.53 -18.25 -68.05
CA ALA A 41 56.58 -17.33 -66.94
C ALA A 41 55.71 -17.79 -65.76
N LEU A 42 54.50 -18.32 -66.03
CA LEU A 42 53.61 -18.88 -65.02
C LEU A 42 54.26 -20.05 -64.26
N THR A 43 54.80 -21.04 -64.98
CA THR A 43 55.48 -22.20 -64.35
C THR A 43 56.69 -21.79 -63.50
N LEU A 44 57.42 -20.74 -63.89
CA LEU A 44 58.51 -20.20 -63.09
C LEU A 44 58.01 -19.44 -61.86
N ALA A 45 56.92 -18.69 -61.98
CA ALA A 45 56.26 -18.01 -60.87
C ALA A 45 55.75 -19.03 -59.83
N GLU A 46 55.00 -20.05 -60.25
CA GLU A 46 54.48 -21.13 -59.41
C GLU A 46 55.59 -21.87 -58.64
N SER A 47 56.76 -22.04 -59.27
CA SER A 47 57.92 -22.68 -58.63
C SER A 47 58.72 -21.76 -57.70
N GLY A 48 58.33 -20.48 -57.54
CA GLY A 48 59.01 -19.49 -56.70
C GLY A 48 60.39 -19.05 -57.23
N LYS A 49 60.73 -19.32 -58.49
CA LYS A 49 62.04 -19.02 -59.09
C LYS A 49 62.13 -17.55 -59.55
N ILE A 50 62.12 -16.62 -58.60
CA ILE A 50 62.05 -15.17 -58.86
C ILE A 50 63.18 -14.66 -59.76
N GLY A 51 64.41 -15.17 -59.60
CA GLY A 51 65.55 -14.76 -60.43
C GLY A 51 65.36 -15.08 -61.92
N ALA A 52 64.84 -16.28 -62.22
CA ALA A 52 64.53 -16.69 -63.59
C ALA A 52 63.36 -15.87 -64.17
N LEU A 53 62.35 -15.61 -63.35
CA LEU A 53 61.20 -14.79 -63.73
C LEU A 53 61.60 -13.33 -64.04
N ASN A 54 62.49 -12.75 -63.24
CA ASN A 54 63.05 -11.41 -63.50
C ASN A 54 63.78 -11.34 -64.84
N LEU A 55 64.55 -12.38 -65.18
CA LEU A 55 65.22 -12.46 -66.48
C LEU A 55 64.22 -12.54 -67.63
N LEU A 56 63.11 -13.26 -67.45
CA LEU A 56 62.02 -13.28 -68.44
C LEU A 56 61.40 -11.90 -68.66
N PHE A 57 61.02 -11.19 -67.59
CA PHE A 57 60.47 -9.84 -67.71
C PHE A 57 61.44 -8.85 -68.37
N LYS A 58 62.75 -9.00 -68.13
CA LYS A 58 63.77 -8.16 -68.78
C LYS A 58 63.94 -8.45 -70.26
N ARG A 59 63.81 -9.71 -70.69
CA ARG A 59 64.08 -10.14 -72.07
C ARG A 59 62.83 -10.19 -72.95
N HIS A 60 61.66 -10.42 -72.35
CA HIS A 60 60.36 -10.54 -73.03
C HIS A 60 59.30 -9.56 -72.47
N PRO A 61 59.60 -8.25 -72.35
CA PRO A 61 58.74 -7.28 -71.70
C PRO A 61 57.39 -7.08 -72.39
N TYR A 62 57.33 -7.05 -73.72
CA TYR A 62 56.10 -6.80 -74.48
C TYR A 62 55.24 -8.07 -74.59
N SER A 63 55.85 -9.25 -74.72
CA SER A 63 55.10 -10.52 -74.72
C SER A 63 54.42 -10.81 -73.38
N LEU A 64 55.03 -10.39 -72.26
CA LEU A 64 54.53 -10.67 -70.91
C LEU A 64 53.66 -9.53 -70.35
N ALA A 65 53.72 -8.33 -70.91
CA ALA A 65 52.99 -7.16 -70.42
C ALA A 65 51.48 -7.39 -70.22
N PRO A 66 50.72 -8.03 -71.14
CA PRO A 66 49.29 -8.28 -70.95
C PRO A 66 48.98 -9.24 -69.79
N PHE A 67 49.93 -10.11 -69.43
CA PHE A 67 49.77 -11.19 -68.46
C PHE A 67 50.48 -10.91 -67.13
N ILE A 68 51.05 -9.71 -66.94
CA ILE A 68 51.91 -9.38 -65.79
C ILE A 68 51.23 -9.64 -64.44
N LEU A 69 49.96 -9.26 -64.30
CA LEU A 69 49.19 -9.44 -63.07
C LEU A 69 48.86 -10.91 -62.80
N GLU A 70 48.57 -11.68 -63.85
CA GLU A 70 48.27 -13.12 -63.75
C GLU A 70 49.53 -13.90 -63.34
N ILE A 71 50.67 -13.61 -63.99
CA ILE A 71 51.96 -14.23 -63.70
C ILE A 71 52.39 -13.94 -62.27
N LEU A 72 52.29 -12.69 -61.81
CA LEU A 72 52.69 -12.33 -60.45
C LEU A 72 51.73 -12.90 -59.39
N ALA A 73 50.45 -13.12 -59.72
CA ALA A 73 49.51 -13.78 -58.83
C ALA A 73 49.80 -15.28 -58.65
N ALA A 74 50.48 -15.91 -59.60
CA ALA A 74 50.88 -17.33 -59.53
C ALA A 74 52.09 -17.59 -58.62
N ILE A 75 52.79 -16.54 -58.13
CA ILE A 75 53.85 -16.69 -57.14
C ILE A 75 53.23 -17.28 -55.86
N PRO A 76 53.80 -18.31 -55.21
CA PRO A 76 53.24 -18.83 -53.96
C PRO A 76 53.18 -17.76 -52.86
N GLU A 77 52.10 -17.77 -52.09
CA GLU A 77 51.82 -16.77 -51.03
C GLU A 77 52.89 -16.74 -49.93
N THR A 78 53.61 -17.85 -49.75
CA THR A 78 54.68 -17.99 -48.75
C THR A 78 56.00 -17.33 -49.15
N VAL A 79 56.15 -16.87 -50.39
CA VAL A 79 57.39 -16.27 -50.89
C VAL A 79 57.51 -14.83 -50.37
N PRO A 80 58.62 -14.43 -49.73
CA PRO A 80 58.78 -13.08 -49.20
C PRO A 80 58.75 -12.01 -50.29
N VAL A 81 57.90 -11.01 -50.12
CA VAL A 81 57.64 -9.97 -51.14
C VAL A 81 58.88 -9.17 -51.50
N GLN A 82 59.80 -8.98 -50.55
CA GLN A 82 61.06 -8.27 -50.75
C GLN A 82 61.91 -8.93 -51.84
N THR A 83 61.78 -10.24 -52.06
CA THR A 83 62.56 -10.95 -53.08
C THR A 83 62.10 -10.63 -54.51
N TYR A 84 60.82 -10.28 -54.70
CA TYR A 84 60.22 -10.00 -56.01
C TYR A 84 59.63 -8.59 -56.14
N GLY A 85 59.80 -7.72 -55.13
CA GLY A 85 59.23 -6.37 -55.09
C GLY A 85 59.64 -5.50 -56.29
N GLN A 86 60.82 -5.73 -56.86
CA GLN A 86 61.27 -5.09 -58.10
C GLN A 86 60.37 -5.41 -59.31
N LEU A 87 59.78 -6.60 -59.37
CA LEU A 87 58.91 -7.07 -60.46
C LEU A 87 57.49 -6.50 -60.37
N LEU A 88 57.08 -6.04 -59.19
CA LEU A 88 55.72 -5.54 -58.96
C LEU A 88 55.40 -4.33 -59.86
N PRO A 89 54.22 -4.26 -60.48
CA PRO A 89 53.88 -3.17 -61.39
C PRO A 89 53.58 -1.87 -60.63
N GLY A 90 54.16 -0.76 -61.09
CA GLY A 90 53.83 0.59 -60.65
C GLY A 90 52.75 1.27 -61.49
N ARG A 91 52.47 2.55 -61.23
CA ARG A 91 51.51 3.33 -62.04
C ARG A 91 51.90 3.46 -63.52
N SER A 92 53.19 3.42 -63.82
CA SER A 92 53.72 3.53 -65.17
C SER A 92 54.67 2.37 -65.48
N PRO A 93 54.80 1.99 -66.77
CA PRO A 93 55.77 1.00 -67.20
C PRO A 93 57.21 1.49 -66.96
N PRO A 94 58.20 0.58 -66.82
CA PRO A 94 59.61 0.95 -66.65
C PRO A 94 60.11 1.83 -67.79
N THR A 95 60.78 2.95 -67.47
CA THR A 95 61.23 3.95 -68.46
C THR A 95 62.40 3.45 -69.34
N SER A 96 63.17 2.47 -68.88
CA SER A 96 64.34 1.92 -69.60
C SER A 96 64.20 0.41 -69.82
N VAL A 97 63.54 0.04 -70.92
CA VAL A 97 63.52 -1.34 -71.40
C VAL A 97 64.63 -1.52 -72.43
N ILE A 98 65.68 -2.27 -72.07
CA ILE A 98 66.81 -2.56 -72.95
C ILE A 98 66.43 -3.76 -73.83
N LEU A 99 66.13 -3.50 -75.10
CA LEU A 99 65.96 -4.52 -76.13
C LEU A 99 67.24 -4.70 -76.93
N ARG A 100 67.34 -5.83 -77.64
CA ARG A 100 68.36 -5.99 -78.68
C ARG A 100 68.12 -5.00 -79.83
N GLU A 101 69.17 -4.73 -80.59
CA GLU A 101 69.07 -3.95 -81.82
C GLU A 101 68.06 -4.60 -82.78
N GLU A 102 67.26 -3.75 -83.43
CA GLU A 102 66.24 -4.17 -84.39
C GLU A 102 66.93 -4.73 -85.65
N ASP A 103 66.48 -5.89 -86.10
CA ASP A 103 66.92 -6.48 -87.37
C ASP A 103 66.21 -5.78 -88.54
N TRP A 104 66.82 -5.75 -89.72
CA TRP A 104 66.25 -5.08 -90.90
C TRP A 104 64.87 -5.63 -91.32
N VAL A 105 64.51 -6.85 -90.91
CA VAL A 105 63.16 -7.42 -91.13
C VAL A 105 62.10 -6.91 -90.17
N GLU A 106 62.46 -6.31 -89.04
CA GLU A 106 61.56 -5.83 -87.97
C GLU A 106 61.08 -4.40 -88.25
N CYS A 107 60.66 -4.15 -89.50
CA CYS A 107 60.21 -2.84 -89.96
C CYS A 107 58.68 -2.75 -90.11
N GLU A 108 58.15 -1.54 -90.15
CA GLU A 108 56.72 -1.24 -90.27
C GLU A 108 56.04 -1.94 -91.47
N LYS A 109 56.77 -2.11 -92.59
CA LYS A 109 56.28 -2.86 -93.76
C LYS A 109 55.98 -4.32 -93.44
N MET A 110 56.85 -4.97 -92.64
CA MET A 110 56.67 -6.35 -92.21
C MET A 110 55.51 -6.48 -91.22
N ILE A 111 55.31 -5.51 -90.35
CA ILE A 111 54.19 -5.46 -89.40
C ILE A 111 52.85 -5.39 -90.15
N ASN A 112 52.75 -4.47 -91.12
CA ASN A 112 51.55 -4.34 -91.95
C ASN A 112 51.26 -5.61 -92.75
N PHE A 113 52.30 -6.34 -93.17
CA PHE A 113 52.15 -7.64 -93.81
C PHE A 113 51.63 -8.72 -92.84
N ILE A 114 52.17 -8.80 -91.62
CA ILE A 114 51.72 -9.75 -90.57
C ILE A 114 50.26 -9.48 -90.20
N ASN A 115 49.87 -8.22 -89.97
CA ASN A 115 48.51 -7.84 -89.58
C ASN A 115 47.44 -8.12 -90.65
N ARG A 116 47.83 -8.19 -91.94
CA ARG A 116 46.93 -8.52 -93.06
C ARG A 116 46.81 -10.02 -93.34
N SER A 117 47.68 -10.85 -92.75
CA SER A 117 47.69 -12.30 -92.96
C SER A 117 46.63 -13.01 -92.10
N PRO A 118 46.04 -14.14 -92.57
CA PRO A 118 45.08 -14.91 -91.77
C PRO A 118 45.74 -15.45 -90.49
N LYS A 119 45.04 -15.34 -89.36
CA LYS A 119 45.55 -15.69 -88.02
C LYS A 119 45.69 -17.21 -87.83
N ASP A 120 46.74 -17.81 -88.38
CA ASP A 120 47.20 -19.11 -87.92
C ASP A 120 47.95 -18.91 -86.60
N HIS A 121 47.34 -19.36 -85.49
CA HIS A 121 47.78 -19.00 -84.14
C HIS A 121 49.20 -19.51 -83.84
N GLU A 122 49.58 -20.69 -84.34
CA GLU A 122 50.92 -21.25 -84.14
C GLU A 122 52.01 -20.50 -84.92
N ILE A 123 51.73 -20.10 -86.16
CA ILE A 123 52.69 -19.37 -87.00
C ILE A 123 52.88 -17.95 -86.46
N CYS A 124 51.80 -17.33 -85.96
CA CYS A 124 51.82 -15.99 -85.39
C CYS A 124 52.66 -15.93 -84.10
N ILE A 125 52.57 -16.95 -83.25
CA ILE A 125 53.43 -17.06 -82.06
C ILE A 125 54.90 -17.22 -82.46
N GLN A 126 55.22 -17.93 -83.54
CA GLN A 126 56.60 -18.23 -83.96
C GLN A 126 57.35 -17.06 -84.66
N ILE A 127 56.68 -15.95 -84.95
CA ILE A 127 57.25 -14.81 -85.69
C ILE A 127 57.22 -13.49 -84.91
N GLN A 128 56.55 -13.46 -83.76
CA GLN A 128 56.43 -12.28 -82.91
C GLN A 128 57.69 -12.13 -82.04
N THR A 129 58.63 -11.30 -82.51
CA THR A 129 59.77 -10.84 -81.73
C THR A 129 59.41 -9.61 -80.90
N GLU A 130 60.16 -9.34 -79.84
CA GLU A 130 59.90 -8.19 -78.95
C GLU A 130 59.89 -6.83 -79.67
N PRO A 131 60.79 -6.53 -80.63
CA PRO A 131 60.71 -5.29 -81.41
C PRO A 131 59.43 -5.17 -82.26
N ILE A 132 58.95 -6.27 -82.84
CA ILE A 132 57.69 -6.30 -83.58
C ILE A 132 56.51 -6.03 -82.64
N LEU A 133 56.48 -6.70 -81.48
CA LEU A 133 55.41 -6.52 -80.50
C LEU A 133 55.36 -5.10 -79.94
N LYS A 134 56.52 -4.50 -79.67
CA LYS A 134 56.64 -3.09 -79.26
C LYS A 134 55.94 -2.14 -80.25
N GLN A 135 56.12 -2.36 -81.54
CA GLN A 135 55.52 -1.53 -82.59
C GLN A 135 54.04 -1.88 -82.85
N CYS A 136 53.63 -3.14 -82.67
CA CYS A 136 52.25 -3.60 -82.90
C CYS A 136 51.28 -3.26 -81.76
N LEU A 137 51.68 -3.51 -80.51
CA LEU A 137 50.81 -3.45 -79.32
C LEU A 137 51.04 -2.19 -78.48
N GLY A 138 52.18 -1.52 -78.67
CA GLY A 138 52.63 -0.48 -77.75
C GLY A 138 52.89 -1.02 -76.34
N SER A 139 53.02 -0.12 -75.37
CA SER A 139 53.15 -0.49 -73.96
C SER A 139 51.76 -0.77 -73.37
N VAL A 140 51.31 -2.03 -73.43
CA VAL A 140 50.15 -2.49 -72.65
C VAL A 140 50.53 -2.46 -71.17
N TRP A 141 49.77 -1.72 -70.36
CA TRP A 141 50.05 -1.60 -68.93
C TRP A 141 48.73 -1.58 -68.14
N PRO A 142 48.65 -2.22 -66.96
CA PRO A 142 47.44 -2.20 -66.16
C PRO A 142 47.05 -0.78 -65.74
N SER A 143 45.74 -0.50 -65.74
CA SER A 143 45.19 0.75 -65.23
C SER A 143 45.35 0.85 -63.71
N THR A 144 45.28 2.07 -63.17
CA THR A 144 45.40 2.30 -61.72
C THR A 144 44.32 1.56 -60.91
N ASN A 145 43.11 1.41 -61.48
CA ASN A 145 42.02 0.66 -60.85
C ASN A 145 42.31 -0.85 -60.83
N GLU A 146 42.79 -1.42 -61.94
CA GLU A 146 43.20 -2.83 -62.01
C GLU A 146 44.36 -3.13 -61.05
N LEU A 147 45.35 -2.24 -60.96
CA LEU A 147 46.44 -2.35 -59.97
C LEU A 147 45.90 -2.34 -58.55
N SER A 148 45.02 -1.40 -58.21
CA SER A 148 44.43 -1.30 -56.86
C SER A 148 43.66 -2.56 -56.49
N ILE A 149 42.81 -3.06 -57.39
CA ILE A 149 42.05 -4.30 -57.18
C ILE A 149 42.99 -5.49 -57.02
N TRP A 150 44.00 -5.60 -57.88
CA TRP A 150 44.95 -6.70 -57.86
C TRP A 150 45.79 -6.71 -56.57
N TYR A 151 46.35 -5.58 -56.17
CA TYR A 151 47.14 -5.48 -54.93
C TYR A 151 46.31 -5.82 -53.69
N LYS A 152 45.06 -5.34 -53.61
CA LYS A 152 44.14 -5.70 -52.51
C LYS A 152 43.82 -7.18 -52.51
N LYS A 153 43.47 -7.75 -53.68
CA LYS A 153 43.20 -9.19 -53.81
C LYS A 153 44.43 -10.00 -53.39
N ARG A 154 45.60 -9.66 -53.91
CA ARG A 154 46.84 -10.38 -53.63
C ARG A 154 47.23 -10.32 -52.16
N ALA A 155 47.06 -9.17 -51.49
CA ALA A 155 47.26 -9.06 -50.05
C ALA A 155 46.29 -9.98 -49.28
N ARG A 156 45.01 -10.02 -49.66
CA ARG A 156 44.03 -10.95 -49.03
C ARG A 156 44.38 -12.41 -49.27
N ASP A 157 44.84 -12.76 -50.47
CA ASP A 157 45.25 -14.13 -50.80
C ASP A 157 46.46 -14.53 -49.95
N ILE A 158 47.46 -13.65 -49.81
CA ILE A 158 48.63 -13.88 -48.94
C ILE A 158 48.20 -14.13 -47.50
N ASP A 159 47.38 -13.25 -46.92
CA ASP A 159 46.88 -13.41 -45.56
C ASP A 159 46.05 -14.69 -45.38
N SER A 160 45.07 -14.93 -46.27
CA SER A 160 44.14 -16.06 -46.15
C SER A 160 44.82 -17.42 -46.32
N CYS A 161 45.83 -17.52 -47.20
CA CYS A 161 46.51 -18.77 -47.50
C CYS A 161 47.72 -19.03 -46.59
N SER A 162 48.39 -18.00 -46.07
CA SER A 162 49.65 -18.14 -45.33
C SER A 162 49.70 -17.46 -43.96
N GLY A 163 48.76 -16.56 -43.65
CA GLY A 163 48.77 -15.74 -42.43
C GLY A 163 49.92 -14.73 -42.35
N GLN A 164 50.63 -14.49 -43.45
CA GLN A 164 51.83 -13.62 -43.47
C GLN A 164 51.45 -12.16 -43.70
N LEU A 165 50.97 -11.49 -42.66
CA LEU A 165 50.61 -10.07 -42.71
C LEU A 165 51.83 -9.16 -42.98
N ASP A 166 53.04 -9.55 -42.58
CA ASP A 166 54.28 -8.87 -42.97
C ASP A 166 54.45 -8.76 -44.49
N ASN A 167 54.13 -9.84 -45.20
CA ASN A 167 54.18 -9.88 -46.66
C ASN A 167 53.07 -9.03 -47.26
N CYS A 168 51.88 -9.03 -46.66
CA CYS A 168 50.78 -8.15 -47.07
C CYS A 168 51.17 -6.67 -46.96
N LEU A 169 51.72 -6.26 -45.82
CA LEU A 169 52.15 -4.88 -45.58
C LEU A 169 53.26 -4.49 -46.56
N CYS A 170 54.27 -5.35 -46.72
CA CYS A 170 55.37 -5.11 -47.65
C CYS A 170 54.90 -4.96 -49.10
N LEU A 171 53.93 -5.79 -49.54
CA LEU A 171 53.33 -5.70 -50.88
C LEU A 171 52.70 -4.32 -51.12
N ILE A 172 51.92 -3.83 -50.15
CA ILE A 172 51.24 -2.54 -50.28
C ILE A 172 52.22 -1.38 -50.15
N GLU A 173 53.26 -1.48 -49.31
CA GLU A 173 54.34 -0.49 -49.27
C GLU A 173 55.05 -0.36 -50.63
N PHE A 174 55.35 -1.48 -51.30
CA PHE A 174 55.92 -1.44 -52.65
C PHE A 174 54.98 -0.76 -53.65
N ALA A 175 53.67 -1.04 -53.57
CA ALA A 175 52.67 -0.40 -54.41
C ALA A 175 52.64 1.13 -54.20
N ASN A 176 52.65 1.58 -52.94
CA ASN A 176 52.70 2.99 -52.57
C ASN A 176 54.00 3.68 -53.04
N ARG A 177 55.16 3.05 -52.85
CA ARG A 177 56.47 3.56 -53.34
C ARG A 177 56.52 3.65 -54.87
N LYS A 178 55.79 2.78 -55.57
CA LYS A 178 55.62 2.79 -57.03
C LYS A 178 54.44 3.65 -57.50
N GLY A 179 53.88 4.44 -56.59
CA GLY A 179 52.96 5.53 -56.87
C GLY A 179 51.47 5.19 -56.72
N VAL A 180 51.05 3.98 -56.35
CA VAL A 180 49.62 3.58 -56.29
C VAL A 180 48.95 4.08 -54.99
N TYR A 181 48.72 5.39 -54.86
CA TYR A 181 48.23 6.02 -53.63
C TYR A 181 46.77 5.67 -53.24
N GLU A 182 45.98 5.11 -54.16
CA GLU A 182 44.61 4.63 -53.89
C GLU A 182 44.57 3.53 -52.82
N LEU A 183 45.72 2.93 -52.54
CA LEU A 183 45.91 1.91 -51.51
C LEU A 183 46.27 2.48 -50.14
N GLN A 184 46.42 3.81 -49.98
CA GLN A 184 46.86 4.40 -48.72
C GLN A 184 45.94 4.06 -47.53
N ARG A 185 44.61 4.17 -47.69
CA ARG A 185 43.66 3.79 -46.63
C ARG A 185 43.74 2.28 -46.30
N PHE A 186 43.92 1.46 -47.32
CA PHE A 186 44.07 0.00 -47.15
C PHE A 186 45.40 -0.36 -46.46
N HIS A 187 46.48 0.36 -46.80
CA HIS A 187 47.77 0.25 -46.14
C HIS A 187 47.67 0.58 -44.65
N GLU A 188 46.98 1.67 -44.30
CA GLU A 188 46.71 2.02 -42.90
C GLU A 188 45.93 0.91 -42.19
N ASP A 189 44.85 0.39 -42.81
CA ASP A 189 44.07 -0.72 -42.25
C ASP A 189 44.91 -1.99 -42.01
N VAL A 190 45.77 -2.36 -42.96
CA VAL A 190 46.70 -3.50 -42.84
C VAL A 190 47.75 -3.24 -41.76
N SER A 191 48.27 -2.01 -41.68
CA SER A 191 49.27 -1.61 -40.67
C SER A 191 48.71 -1.71 -39.25
N TYR A 192 47.47 -1.24 -39.02
CA TYR A 192 46.81 -1.38 -37.72
C TYR A 192 46.54 -2.84 -37.36
N LEU A 193 46.13 -3.67 -38.31
CA LEU A 193 45.93 -5.10 -38.10
C LEU A 193 47.25 -5.81 -37.77
N HIS A 194 48.30 -5.49 -38.51
CA HIS A 194 49.66 -5.99 -38.29
C HIS A 194 50.15 -5.64 -36.88
N GLN A 195 50.03 -4.36 -36.49
CA GLN A 195 50.40 -3.90 -35.16
C GLN A 195 49.59 -4.60 -34.06
N LEU A 196 48.29 -4.86 -34.29
CA LEU A 196 47.42 -5.54 -33.33
C LEU A 196 47.86 -7.00 -33.09
N ILE A 197 48.12 -7.76 -34.16
CA ILE A 197 48.45 -9.19 -34.09
C ILE A 197 49.89 -9.40 -33.56
N TYR A 198 50.85 -8.63 -34.05
CA TYR A 198 52.27 -8.80 -33.72
C TYR A 198 52.77 -7.96 -32.54
N SER A 199 51.90 -7.18 -31.87
CA SER A 199 52.30 -6.51 -30.63
C SER A 199 52.59 -7.52 -29.51
N ASP A 200 53.63 -7.27 -28.69
CA ASP A 200 54.05 -8.15 -27.58
C ASP A 200 52.96 -8.38 -26.52
N ASP A 201 51.95 -7.49 -26.47
CA ASP A 201 50.82 -7.58 -25.55
C ASP A 201 49.65 -8.44 -26.09
N SER A 202 49.71 -8.93 -27.33
CA SER A 202 48.58 -9.59 -28.00
C SER A 202 48.19 -10.90 -27.31
N ILE A 203 46.89 -11.05 -27.05
CA ILE A 203 46.34 -12.23 -26.39
C ILE A 203 46.28 -13.33 -27.44
N GLY A 204 46.76 -14.54 -27.11
CA GLY A 204 46.75 -15.69 -28.01
C GLY A 204 45.36 -15.99 -28.63
N GLU A 205 44.26 -15.60 -27.99
CA GLU A 205 42.90 -15.72 -28.51
C GLU A 205 42.58 -14.79 -29.70
N ILE A 206 43.12 -13.57 -29.73
CA ILE A 206 42.89 -12.62 -30.84
C ILE A 206 43.66 -13.06 -32.09
N ASN A 207 44.86 -13.62 -31.89
CA ASN A 207 45.79 -14.01 -32.94
C ASN A 207 45.29 -15.19 -33.78
N SER A 208 44.39 -16.03 -33.24
CA SER A 208 43.90 -17.23 -33.94
C SER A 208 42.65 -17.02 -34.81
N SER A 209 41.93 -15.90 -34.68
CA SER A 209 40.61 -15.74 -35.33
C SER A 209 40.48 -14.55 -36.29
N LEU A 210 41.44 -13.62 -36.32
CA LEU A 210 41.31 -12.36 -37.05
C LEU A 210 42.14 -12.36 -38.34
N SER A 211 41.47 -12.43 -39.49
CA SER A 211 42.08 -12.26 -40.82
C SER A 211 41.86 -10.85 -41.37
N LEU A 212 42.62 -10.48 -42.39
CA LEU A 212 42.49 -9.20 -43.10
C LEU A 212 41.10 -9.02 -43.71
N VAL A 213 40.49 -10.11 -44.21
CA VAL A 213 39.13 -10.08 -44.78
C VAL A 213 38.10 -9.76 -43.71
N ILE A 214 38.22 -10.38 -42.52
CA ILE A 214 37.32 -10.10 -41.39
C ILE A 214 37.55 -8.66 -40.92
N TRP A 215 38.80 -8.23 -40.78
CA TRP A 215 39.16 -6.88 -40.37
C TRP A 215 38.57 -5.80 -41.27
N GLU A 216 38.62 -5.98 -42.60
CA GLU A 216 38.03 -5.03 -43.55
C GLU A 216 36.51 -4.90 -43.42
N GLN A 217 35.81 -5.97 -43.02
CA GLN A 217 34.35 -5.98 -42.87
C GLN A 217 33.87 -5.27 -41.59
N LEU A 218 34.74 -5.14 -40.58
CA LEU A 218 34.41 -4.44 -39.34
C LEU A 218 34.24 -2.94 -39.60
N SER A 219 33.23 -2.35 -38.95
CA SER A 219 33.09 -0.90 -38.86
C SER A 219 34.28 -0.28 -38.11
N ASP A 220 34.53 1.02 -38.32
CA ASP A 220 35.63 1.70 -37.65
C ASP A 220 35.49 1.65 -36.12
N TYR A 221 34.27 1.65 -35.58
CA TYR A 221 34.06 1.47 -34.14
C TYR A 221 34.41 0.05 -33.66
N GLU A 222 34.01 -0.98 -34.40
CA GLU A 222 34.35 -2.38 -34.06
C GLU A 222 35.86 -2.62 -34.13
N LYS A 223 36.55 -2.04 -35.12
CA LYS A 223 38.02 -2.04 -35.20
C LYS A 223 38.65 -1.41 -33.95
N PHE A 224 38.15 -0.24 -33.55
CA PHE A 224 38.58 0.43 -32.31
C PHE A 224 38.35 -0.46 -31.08
N GLY A 225 37.19 -1.09 -30.96
CA GLY A 225 36.89 -2.03 -29.88
C GLY A 225 37.80 -3.26 -29.88
N MET A 226 38.13 -3.80 -31.06
CA MET A 226 39.05 -4.93 -31.21
C MET A 226 40.47 -4.59 -30.75
N MET A 227 40.95 -3.36 -30.99
CA MET A 227 42.24 -2.88 -30.47
C MET A 227 42.31 -2.89 -28.94
N LEU A 228 41.15 -2.76 -28.28
CA LEU A 228 41.01 -2.72 -26.83
C LEU A 228 40.49 -4.03 -26.22
N LYS A 229 40.34 -5.08 -27.03
CA LYS A 229 39.80 -6.36 -26.57
C LYS A 229 40.82 -7.09 -25.68
N GLY A 230 40.33 -7.56 -24.51
CA GLY A 230 41.09 -8.32 -23.52
C GLY A 230 42.26 -7.56 -22.87
N VAL A 231 42.23 -6.24 -22.97
CA VAL A 231 43.19 -5.35 -22.31
C VAL A 231 43.21 -5.58 -20.79
N LYS A 232 44.41 -5.73 -20.24
CA LYS A 232 44.67 -5.71 -18.79
C LYS A 232 44.90 -4.28 -18.32
N GLU A 233 44.63 -4.02 -17.04
CA GLU A 233 44.72 -2.68 -16.43
C GLU A 233 46.08 -1.99 -16.66
N GLU A 234 47.18 -2.76 -16.62
CA GLU A 234 48.56 -2.27 -16.76
C GLU A 234 48.90 -1.80 -18.19
N ASN A 235 48.39 -2.48 -19.22
CA ASN A 235 48.78 -2.21 -20.63
C ASN A 235 47.72 -1.40 -21.39
N MET A 236 46.63 -1.05 -20.70
CA MET A 236 45.47 -0.37 -21.26
C MET A 236 45.78 1.02 -21.80
N ILE A 237 46.44 1.87 -21.00
CA ILE A 237 46.78 3.23 -21.38
C ILE A 237 47.77 3.25 -22.55
N GLY A 238 48.73 2.32 -22.54
CA GLY A 238 49.69 2.14 -23.64
C GLY A 238 48.98 1.83 -24.96
N ARG A 239 48.05 0.87 -24.97
CA ARG A 239 47.26 0.52 -26.17
C ARG A 239 46.35 1.64 -26.64
N LEU A 240 45.72 2.38 -25.71
CA LEU A 240 44.91 3.54 -26.07
C LEU A 240 45.75 4.61 -26.77
N ARG A 241 46.87 5.03 -26.17
CA ARG A 241 47.71 6.12 -26.70
C ARG A 241 48.44 5.74 -27.99
N ASN A 242 48.95 4.52 -28.08
CA ASN A 242 49.83 4.11 -29.18
C ASN A 242 49.10 3.49 -30.37
N MET A 243 47.82 3.12 -30.22
CA MET A 243 47.08 2.40 -31.26
C MET A 243 45.67 2.94 -31.46
N ALA A 244 44.80 2.84 -30.45
CA ALA A 244 43.36 3.09 -30.62
C ALA A 244 43.02 4.58 -30.85
N VAL A 245 43.65 5.50 -30.11
CA VAL A 245 43.44 6.95 -30.27
C VAL A 245 43.99 7.48 -31.60
N PRO A 246 45.22 7.15 -32.02
CA PRO A 246 45.70 7.48 -33.36
C PRO A 246 44.80 6.96 -34.48
N PHE A 247 44.33 5.71 -34.38
CA PHE A 247 43.36 5.14 -35.32
C PHE A 247 42.08 5.98 -35.40
N MET A 248 41.49 6.28 -34.24
CA MET A 248 40.29 7.09 -34.14
C MET A 248 40.48 8.47 -34.80
N GLN A 249 41.54 9.19 -34.43
CA GLN A 249 41.82 10.54 -34.94
C GLN A 249 42.05 10.54 -36.46
N ASN A 250 42.78 9.55 -36.99
CA ASN A 250 43.02 9.42 -38.43
C ASN A 250 41.70 9.19 -39.20
N ARG A 251 40.80 8.34 -38.69
CA ARG A 251 39.48 8.11 -39.30
C ARG A 251 38.57 9.33 -39.29
N PHE A 252 38.60 10.12 -38.21
CA PHE A 252 37.88 11.39 -38.16
C PHE A 252 38.40 12.40 -39.19
N HIS A 253 39.73 12.47 -39.42
CA HIS A 253 40.33 13.37 -40.41
C HIS A 253 39.85 13.07 -41.84
N TYR A 254 39.77 11.80 -42.25
CA TYR A 254 39.22 11.43 -43.56
C TYR A 254 37.76 11.84 -43.72
N THR A 255 36.96 11.71 -42.68
CA THR A 255 35.52 12.06 -42.72
C THR A 255 35.30 13.56 -42.91
N VAL A 256 36.12 14.40 -42.28
CA VAL A 256 36.08 15.86 -42.41
C VAL A 256 36.63 16.34 -43.77
N SER A 257 37.69 15.71 -44.27
CA SER A 257 38.27 16.07 -45.58
C SER A 257 37.32 15.79 -46.75
N VAL A 258 36.52 14.71 -46.69
CA VAL A 258 35.54 14.36 -47.73
C VAL A 258 34.32 15.28 -47.72
N SER A 259 34.00 15.89 -46.58
CA SER A 259 32.87 16.82 -46.44
C SER A 259 33.21 18.26 -46.81
N GLN A 260 34.49 18.62 -46.98
CA GLN A 260 34.90 19.94 -47.48
C GLN A 260 34.92 20.05 -49.00
N ASP A 261 34.93 18.94 -49.74
CA ASP A 261 34.87 18.92 -51.22
C ASP A 261 33.43 18.97 -51.77
N GLN A 262 32.41 19.01 -50.90
CA GLN A 262 31.01 19.18 -51.31
C GLN A 262 30.38 20.40 -50.61
N VAL A 263 30.37 21.50 -51.36
CA VAL A 263 29.48 22.67 -51.23
C VAL A 263 29.76 23.60 -50.03
N ALA A 264 30.42 24.71 -50.35
CA ALA A 264 30.23 25.96 -49.64
C ALA A 264 28.78 26.42 -49.83
N ASP A 265 27.92 26.18 -48.85
CA ASP A 265 26.74 27.04 -48.68
C ASP A 265 26.50 27.37 -47.21
N ASN A 266 26.41 28.67 -46.98
CA ASN A 266 26.38 29.32 -45.68
C ASN A 266 24.96 29.28 -45.11
N HIS A 267 24.69 28.42 -44.12
CA HIS A 267 23.70 28.73 -43.09
C HIS A 267 24.12 28.11 -41.75
N LEU A 268 24.84 28.92 -40.96
CA LEU A 268 25.20 28.64 -39.58
C LEU A 268 23.95 28.58 -38.71
N THR A 269 23.60 27.37 -38.26
CA THR A 269 22.81 27.14 -37.05
C THR A 269 23.64 26.26 -36.09
N PRO A 270 23.82 26.64 -34.81
CA PRO A 270 24.81 26.02 -33.92
C PRO A 270 24.30 24.79 -33.17
N GLU A 271 23.46 23.94 -33.80
CA GLU A 271 22.78 22.84 -33.08
C GLU A 271 22.84 21.44 -33.71
N HIS A 272 23.63 21.18 -34.74
CA HIS A 272 23.70 19.82 -35.32
C HIS A 272 25.07 19.12 -35.23
N ASN A 273 25.04 18.01 -34.48
CA ASN A 273 25.84 16.77 -34.58
C ASN A 273 27.21 16.73 -33.88
N LYS A 274 27.19 16.74 -32.52
CA LYS A 274 28.25 16.10 -31.72
C LYS A 274 28.25 14.59 -32.00
N VAL A 275 28.99 14.14 -33.02
CA VAL A 275 29.30 12.72 -33.18
C VAL A 275 30.09 12.28 -31.93
N GLU A 276 29.50 11.38 -31.15
CA GLU A 276 30.10 10.77 -29.97
C GLU A 276 31.43 10.12 -30.36
N SER A 277 32.51 10.41 -29.62
CA SER A 277 33.81 9.81 -29.90
C SER A 277 33.78 8.31 -29.63
N PHE A 278 34.57 7.54 -30.40
CA PHE A 278 34.64 6.08 -30.20
C PHE A 278 35.08 5.74 -28.77
N LEU A 279 35.96 6.55 -28.17
CA LEU A 279 36.38 6.40 -26.79
C LEU A 279 35.21 6.55 -25.81
N VAL A 280 34.39 7.61 -25.93
CA VAL A 280 33.24 7.83 -25.04
C VAL A 280 32.23 6.69 -25.16
N ARG A 281 31.93 6.26 -26.39
CA ARG A 281 31.05 5.12 -26.62
C ARG A 281 31.59 3.83 -25.98
N TRP A 282 32.88 3.54 -26.16
CA TRP A 282 33.53 2.37 -25.56
C TRP A 282 33.56 2.43 -24.03
N LEU A 283 33.80 3.61 -23.43
CA LEU A 283 33.75 3.79 -21.98
C LEU A 283 32.34 3.55 -21.42
N LYS A 284 31.29 3.95 -22.14
CA LYS A 284 29.89 3.66 -21.77
C LYS A 284 29.56 2.18 -21.82
N GLU A 285 30.01 1.48 -22.86
CA GLU A 285 29.88 0.01 -22.98
C GLU A 285 30.68 -0.70 -21.86
N THR A 286 31.88 -0.21 -21.55
CA THR A 286 32.70 -0.73 -20.44
C THR A 286 32.04 -0.51 -19.07
N ALA A 287 31.41 0.65 -18.89
CA ALA A 287 30.69 0.99 -17.66
C ALA A 287 29.41 0.17 -17.47
N SER A 288 28.67 -0.13 -18.55
CA SER A 288 27.48 -0.98 -18.51
C SER A 288 27.83 -2.45 -18.22
N GLU A 289 29.03 -2.90 -18.61
CA GLU A 289 29.64 -4.16 -18.18
C GLU A 289 30.18 -4.14 -16.73
N ASN A 290 29.95 -3.06 -15.98
CA ASN A 290 30.37 -2.87 -14.59
C ASN A 290 31.89 -2.87 -14.35
N LYS A 291 32.70 -2.56 -15.37
CA LYS A 291 34.16 -2.47 -15.27
C LYS A 291 34.62 -1.03 -14.99
N LEU A 292 34.07 -0.42 -13.94
CA LEU A 292 34.35 0.99 -13.59
C LEU A 292 35.82 1.28 -13.24
N ASP A 293 36.58 0.27 -12.81
CA ASP A 293 38.02 0.45 -12.52
C ASP A 293 38.80 0.82 -13.81
N ILE A 294 38.40 0.24 -14.96
CA ILE A 294 38.94 0.61 -16.28
C ILE A 294 38.54 2.05 -16.63
N CYS A 295 37.26 2.40 -16.45
CA CYS A 295 36.78 3.76 -16.70
C CYS A 295 37.53 4.80 -15.86
N LEU A 296 37.73 4.52 -14.58
CA LEU A 296 38.51 5.38 -13.67
C LEU A 296 39.91 5.63 -14.21
N ARG A 297 40.63 4.56 -14.59
CA ARG A 297 42.01 4.69 -15.07
C ARG A 297 42.10 5.52 -16.36
N VAL A 298 41.16 5.33 -17.30
CA VAL A 298 41.12 6.12 -18.55
C VAL A 298 40.77 7.57 -18.28
N ILE A 299 39.79 7.83 -17.41
CA ILE A 299 39.36 9.20 -17.06
C ILE A 299 40.49 9.93 -16.33
N GLU A 300 41.13 9.29 -15.34
CA GLU A 300 42.26 9.87 -14.61
C GLU A 300 43.40 10.26 -15.56
N GLU A 301 43.78 9.37 -16.49
CA GLU A 301 44.82 9.68 -17.47
C GLU A 301 44.36 10.76 -18.48
N GLY A 302 43.08 10.77 -18.84
CA GLY A 302 42.48 11.78 -19.72
C GLY A 302 42.48 13.19 -19.11
N CYS A 303 42.56 13.30 -17.79
CA CYS A 303 42.68 14.56 -17.07
C CYS A 303 44.11 15.10 -16.99
N CYS A 304 45.14 14.32 -17.35
CA CYS A 304 46.54 14.69 -17.09
C CYS A 304 47.17 15.67 -18.10
N ASP A 305 46.65 15.84 -19.32
CA ASP A 305 47.07 16.91 -20.26
C ASP A 305 46.14 17.00 -21.51
N PHE A 306 45.68 18.20 -21.86
CA PHE A 306 44.84 18.48 -23.06
C PHE A 306 45.64 18.95 -24.30
N GLN A 307 46.94 18.67 -24.35
CA GLN A 307 47.80 19.01 -25.49
C GLN A 307 47.72 17.94 -26.60
N SER A 308 48.42 18.13 -27.74
CA SER A 308 48.40 17.23 -28.90
C SER A 308 48.67 15.77 -28.50
N ASN A 309 47.61 14.92 -28.50
CA ASN A 309 47.45 13.56 -27.91
C ASN A 309 46.50 13.44 -26.70
N SER A 310 45.58 14.39 -26.50
CA SER A 310 44.51 14.23 -25.53
C SER A 310 43.56 13.08 -25.89
N LEU A 311 43.20 12.27 -24.89
CA LEU A 311 42.23 11.18 -25.05
C LEU A 311 40.83 11.72 -25.38
N PHE A 312 40.51 12.88 -24.82
CA PHE A 312 39.24 13.60 -24.97
C PHE A 312 39.46 14.94 -25.68
N LYS A 313 38.42 15.46 -26.32
CA LYS A 313 38.45 16.72 -27.07
C LYS A 313 38.62 17.93 -26.16
N ASP A 314 37.89 17.96 -25.05
CA ASP A 314 37.87 19.06 -24.08
C ASP A 314 37.52 18.56 -22.67
N GLU A 315 37.67 19.42 -21.66
CA GLU A 315 37.29 19.14 -20.27
C GLU A 315 35.81 18.76 -20.12
N VAL A 316 34.94 19.32 -20.97
CA VAL A 316 33.50 19.08 -20.93
C VAL A 316 33.16 17.64 -21.34
N GLU A 317 33.83 17.10 -22.36
CA GLU A 317 33.66 15.72 -22.82
C GLU A 317 34.11 14.72 -21.74
N VAL A 318 35.22 15.00 -21.03
CA VAL A 318 35.68 14.16 -19.92
C VAL A 318 34.64 14.10 -18.80
N ILE A 319 34.16 15.27 -18.36
CA ILE A 319 33.19 15.37 -17.26
C ILE A 319 31.86 14.72 -17.63
N ASP A 320 31.36 14.99 -18.84
CA ASP A 320 30.11 14.38 -19.30
C ASP A 320 30.24 12.86 -19.47
N CYS A 321 31.37 12.38 -20.02
CA CYS A 321 31.66 10.95 -20.13
C CYS A 321 31.75 10.29 -18.76
N ALA A 322 32.45 10.89 -17.80
CA ALA A 322 32.57 10.37 -16.44
C ALA A 322 31.21 10.25 -15.76
N LEU A 323 30.37 11.28 -15.86
CA LEU A 323 29.00 11.26 -15.37
C LEU A 323 28.20 10.13 -16.03
N GLN A 324 28.22 10.03 -17.36
CA GLN A 324 27.52 8.97 -18.09
C GLN A 324 27.98 7.57 -17.66
N CYS A 325 29.29 7.35 -17.48
CA CYS A 325 29.83 6.05 -17.04
C CYS A 325 29.30 5.67 -15.65
N ILE A 326 29.33 6.59 -14.68
CA ILE A 326 28.87 6.31 -13.33
C ILE A 326 27.36 6.01 -13.32
N TYR A 327 26.54 6.74 -14.09
CA TYR A 327 25.09 6.48 -14.16
C TYR A 327 24.72 5.22 -14.96
N LEU A 328 25.53 4.79 -15.92
CA LEU A 328 25.29 3.53 -16.65
C LEU A 328 25.69 2.29 -15.87
N CYS A 329 26.57 2.44 -14.86
CA CYS A 329 26.96 1.34 -14.01
C CYS A 329 25.78 0.85 -13.16
N THR A 330 25.55 -0.47 -13.20
CA THR A 330 24.45 -1.13 -12.46
C THR A 330 24.91 -1.69 -11.11
N SER A 331 26.22 -1.78 -10.88
CA SER A 331 26.79 -2.22 -9.61
C SER A 331 26.46 -1.27 -8.45
N THR A 332 26.16 -1.86 -7.29
CA THR A 332 25.73 -1.12 -6.09
C THR A 332 26.73 -1.22 -4.93
N ASP A 333 27.98 -1.56 -5.23
CA ASP A 333 29.07 -1.80 -4.29
C ASP A 333 30.35 -0.99 -4.62
N ARG A 334 30.46 -0.44 -5.84
CA ARG A 334 31.62 0.34 -6.32
C ARG A 334 31.59 1.84 -6.00
N TRP A 335 31.01 2.22 -4.86
CA TRP A 335 30.83 3.63 -4.47
C TRP A 335 32.16 4.40 -4.32
N SER A 336 33.20 3.74 -3.80
CA SER A 336 34.53 4.35 -3.67
C SER A 336 35.14 4.69 -5.02
N THR A 337 35.07 3.77 -5.99
CA THR A 337 35.55 3.99 -7.36
C THR A 337 34.81 5.15 -8.01
N MET A 338 33.47 5.20 -7.88
CA MET A 338 32.65 6.31 -8.40
C MET A 338 33.05 7.66 -7.78
N ALA A 339 33.26 7.71 -6.46
CA ALA A 339 33.72 8.92 -5.78
C ALA A 339 35.14 9.34 -6.23
N THR A 340 36.05 8.37 -6.44
CA THR A 340 37.39 8.65 -6.96
C THR A 340 37.33 9.23 -8.36
N ILE A 341 36.49 8.69 -9.25
CA ILE A 341 36.27 9.23 -10.61
C ILE A 341 35.91 10.72 -10.52
N LEU A 342 34.91 11.08 -9.71
CA LEU A 342 34.50 12.48 -9.57
C LEU A 342 35.60 13.37 -8.98
N SER A 343 36.35 12.87 -7.98
CA SER A 343 37.42 13.64 -7.33
C SER A 343 38.62 13.96 -8.23
N LYS A 344 38.78 13.25 -9.34
CA LYS A 344 39.90 13.38 -10.28
C LYS A 344 39.57 14.27 -11.47
N LEU A 345 38.33 14.71 -11.61
CA LEU A 345 37.90 15.56 -12.71
C LEU A 345 38.47 16.99 -12.58
N PRO A 346 38.75 17.66 -13.70
CA PRO A 346 39.26 19.02 -13.70
C PRO A 346 38.21 20.02 -13.18
N HIS A 347 38.66 21.08 -12.52
CA HIS A 347 37.82 22.23 -12.18
C HIS A 347 37.71 23.16 -13.39
N ILE A 348 36.53 23.23 -14.00
CA ILE A 348 36.32 24.06 -15.19
C ILE A 348 36.47 25.55 -14.85
N GLN A 349 37.44 26.22 -15.47
CA GLN A 349 37.65 27.67 -15.36
C GLN A 349 37.31 28.37 -16.69
N GLY A 350 36.03 28.46 -17.07
CA GLY A 350 35.60 29.30 -18.20
C GLY A 350 34.20 29.07 -18.77
N GLY A 351 33.38 30.13 -18.83
CA GLY A 351 32.08 30.20 -19.52
C GLY A 351 30.85 30.05 -18.62
N GLU A 352 30.31 31.16 -18.08
CA GLU A 352 29.33 31.18 -16.97
C GLU A 352 28.10 30.26 -17.13
N ILE A 353 27.55 30.06 -18.33
CA ILE A 353 26.26 29.36 -18.51
C ILE A 353 26.42 27.84 -18.66
N ILE A 354 27.43 27.36 -19.41
CA ILE A 354 27.66 25.92 -19.62
C ILE A 354 28.31 25.28 -18.38
N VAL A 355 29.18 26.04 -17.70
CA VAL A 355 29.86 25.62 -16.48
C VAL A 355 28.90 25.39 -15.33
N ASP A 356 27.91 26.28 -15.15
CA ASP A 356 26.94 26.18 -14.05
C ASP A 356 26.05 24.92 -14.19
N GLY A 357 25.68 24.54 -15.43
CA GLY A 357 24.94 23.30 -15.68
C GLY A 357 25.71 22.02 -15.33
N LEU A 358 27.01 21.96 -15.66
CA LEU A 358 27.88 20.82 -15.38
C LEU A 358 28.24 20.72 -13.90
N GLU A 359 28.55 21.84 -13.25
CA GLU A 359 28.87 21.86 -11.83
C GLU A 359 27.68 21.40 -10.97
N ARG A 360 26.45 21.81 -11.33
CA ARG A 360 25.23 21.30 -10.70
C ARG A 360 25.08 19.78 -10.88
N ARG A 361 25.34 19.25 -12.09
CA ARG A 361 25.27 17.80 -12.36
C ARG A 361 26.32 17.02 -11.56
N LEU A 362 27.52 17.57 -11.38
CA LEU A 362 28.57 16.99 -10.53
C LEU A 362 28.15 16.95 -9.06
N LYS A 363 27.70 18.08 -8.50
CA LYS A 363 27.21 18.15 -7.11
C LYS A 363 26.04 17.19 -6.86
N LEU A 364 25.14 17.03 -7.84
CA LEU A 364 24.06 16.04 -7.79
C LEU A 364 24.60 14.61 -7.79
N ALA A 365 25.56 14.28 -8.66
CA ALA A 365 26.17 12.95 -8.70
C ALA A 365 26.92 12.60 -7.40
N GLU A 366 27.66 13.55 -6.81
CA GLU A 366 28.29 13.40 -5.50
C GLU A 366 27.24 13.08 -4.41
N GLY A 367 26.13 13.83 -4.40
CA GLY A 367 25.01 13.59 -3.50
C GLY A 367 24.41 12.20 -3.68
N HIS A 368 24.18 11.77 -4.93
CA HIS A 368 23.67 10.44 -5.24
C HIS A 368 24.61 9.32 -4.81
N ILE A 369 25.94 9.49 -4.93
CA ILE A 369 26.93 8.50 -4.48
C ILE A 369 26.90 8.39 -2.95
N GLU A 370 26.84 9.53 -2.24
CA GLU A 370 26.75 9.56 -0.78
C GLU A 370 25.48 8.86 -0.28
N VAL A 371 24.33 9.15 -0.90
CA VAL A 371 23.06 8.50 -0.59
C VAL A 371 23.07 7.03 -0.97
N GLY A 372 23.62 6.66 -2.13
CA GLY A 372 23.78 5.27 -2.56
C GLY A 372 24.57 4.43 -1.54
N ARG A 373 25.66 5.01 -0.99
CA ARG A 373 26.43 4.40 0.10
C ARG A 373 25.61 4.20 1.37
N LEU A 374 24.79 5.19 1.77
CA LEU A 374 23.89 5.08 2.91
C LEU A 374 22.82 4.00 2.69
N LEU A 375 22.21 3.96 1.51
CA LEU A 375 21.24 2.93 1.13
C LEU A 375 21.85 1.52 1.20
N ALA A 376 23.07 1.34 0.70
CA ALA A 376 23.82 0.10 0.81
C ALA A 376 24.13 -0.27 2.27
N PHE A 377 24.57 0.70 3.09
CA PHE A 377 24.81 0.52 4.53
C PHE A 377 23.55 0.04 5.27
N TYR A 378 22.37 0.54 4.88
CA TYR A 378 21.07 0.10 5.41
C TYR A 378 20.50 -1.15 4.71
N GLN A 379 21.28 -1.85 3.90
CA GLN A 379 20.91 -3.07 3.15
C GLN A 379 19.74 -2.87 2.17
N VAL A 380 19.62 -1.69 1.58
CA VAL A 380 18.66 -1.39 0.49
C VAL A 380 19.42 -0.78 -0.70
N PRO A 381 20.45 -1.45 -1.24
CA PRO A 381 21.26 -0.89 -2.32
C PRO A 381 20.42 -0.62 -3.57
N LYS A 382 20.72 0.48 -4.25
CA LYS A 382 20.13 0.88 -5.53
C LYS A 382 21.22 1.36 -6.48
N PRO A 383 21.14 1.07 -7.79
CA PRO A 383 22.06 1.60 -8.79
C PRO A 383 21.93 3.13 -8.89
N LEU A 384 22.98 3.82 -9.37
CA LEU A 384 22.97 5.29 -9.36
C LEU A 384 21.91 5.88 -10.32
N ASN A 385 21.59 5.19 -11.42
CA ASN A 385 20.52 5.60 -12.33
C ASN A 385 19.15 5.73 -11.66
N PHE A 386 18.88 4.97 -10.57
CA PHE A 386 17.63 5.03 -9.84
C PHE A 386 17.31 6.46 -9.36
N PHE A 387 18.33 7.22 -8.97
CA PHE A 387 18.13 8.58 -8.46
C PHE A 387 17.64 9.56 -9.51
N LEU A 388 18.00 9.34 -10.79
CA LEU A 388 17.57 10.21 -11.89
C LEU A 388 16.04 10.17 -12.09
N GLU A 389 15.43 8.99 -12.00
CA GLU A 389 13.99 8.79 -12.24
C GLU A 389 13.16 8.88 -10.95
N SER A 390 13.81 8.96 -9.78
CA SER A 390 13.16 8.87 -8.48
C SER A 390 12.11 9.95 -8.18
N HIS A 391 12.21 11.11 -8.82
CA HIS A 391 11.24 12.20 -8.69
C HIS A 391 9.86 11.85 -9.28
N ALA A 392 9.81 10.96 -10.28
CA ALA A 392 8.56 10.48 -10.86
C ALA A 392 7.85 9.45 -9.96
N ASP A 393 8.60 8.69 -9.14
CA ASP A 393 8.09 7.66 -8.23
C ASP A 393 8.24 8.04 -6.75
N GLY A 394 7.57 9.11 -6.34
CA GLY A 394 7.55 9.53 -4.93
C GLY A 394 6.97 8.47 -3.97
N LYS A 395 6.16 7.52 -4.45
CA LYS A 395 5.63 6.42 -3.63
C LYS A 395 6.69 5.36 -3.37
N GLY A 396 7.46 4.97 -4.39
CA GLY A 396 8.57 4.02 -4.27
C GLY A 396 9.66 4.51 -3.32
N VAL A 397 10.03 5.79 -3.39
CA VAL A 397 11.02 6.39 -2.46
C VAL A 397 10.51 6.34 -1.01
N LYS A 398 9.24 6.67 -0.77
CA LYS A 398 8.61 6.54 0.56
C LYS A 398 8.64 5.10 1.08
N GLN A 399 8.47 4.11 0.20
CA GLN A 399 8.56 2.70 0.58
C GLN A 399 10.00 2.27 0.92
N ILE A 400 10.99 2.78 0.20
CA ILE A 400 12.42 2.54 0.50
C ILE A 400 12.77 3.07 1.89
N LEU A 401 12.33 4.29 2.24
CA LEU A 401 12.56 4.86 3.56
C LEU A 401 11.96 4.00 4.69
N ARG A 402 10.72 3.53 4.51
CA ARG A 402 10.09 2.61 5.47
C ARG A 402 10.84 1.28 5.57
N LEU A 403 11.35 0.78 4.46
CA LEU A 403 12.15 -0.46 4.42
C LEU A 403 13.48 -0.30 5.16
N ILE A 404 14.17 0.83 4.98
CA ILE A 404 15.40 1.18 5.71
C ILE A 404 15.13 1.17 7.21
N LEU A 405 14.09 1.88 7.66
CA LEU A 405 13.71 1.93 9.08
C LEU A 405 13.36 0.52 9.62
N SER A 406 12.56 -0.25 8.88
CA SER A 406 12.20 -1.62 9.26
C SER A 406 13.43 -2.53 9.41
N LYS A 407 14.37 -2.47 8.45
CA LYS A 407 15.62 -3.23 8.53
C LYS A 407 16.51 -2.74 9.67
N PHE A 408 16.59 -1.44 9.90
CA PHE A 408 17.38 -0.86 10.99
C PHE A 408 16.91 -1.33 12.36
N ILE A 409 15.58 -1.37 12.58
CA ILE A 409 14.95 -1.82 13.83
C ILE A 409 15.20 -3.31 14.10
N ARG A 410 15.17 -4.15 13.06
CA ARG A 410 15.32 -5.61 13.21
C ARG A 410 16.75 -6.10 13.45
N ARG A 411 17.77 -5.25 13.22
CA ARG A 411 19.17 -5.64 13.40
C ARG A 411 19.49 -5.82 14.89
N GLN A 412 20.13 -6.94 15.22
CA GLN A 412 20.65 -7.23 16.56
C GLN A 412 22.16 -6.88 16.63
N PRO A 413 22.68 -6.40 17.78
CA PRO A 413 21.98 -6.05 19.03
C PRO A 413 21.11 -4.79 18.89
N GLY A 414 20.24 -4.56 19.87
CA GLY A 414 19.35 -3.38 19.93
C GLY A 414 20.12 -2.06 19.83
N ARG A 415 19.54 -1.09 19.12
CA ARG A 415 20.18 0.19 18.78
C ARG A 415 20.29 1.14 19.97
N SER A 416 21.46 1.74 20.11
CA SER A 416 21.71 2.81 21.08
C SER A 416 21.03 4.11 20.65
N ASP A 417 20.86 5.04 21.58
CA ASP A 417 20.25 6.35 21.26
C ASP A 417 21.16 7.17 20.33
N THR A 418 22.48 6.94 20.40
CA THR A 418 23.47 7.50 19.46
C THR A 418 23.30 6.95 18.04
N ASP A 419 22.97 5.66 17.88
CA ASP A 419 22.69 5.07 16.57
C ASP A 419 21.44 5.70 15.95
N TRP A 420 20.40 5.93 16.74
CA TRP A 420 19.19 6.61 16.28
C TRP A 420 19.45 8.06 15.86
N ALA A 421 20.27 8.80 16.61
CA ALA A 421 20.69 10.14 16.21
C ALA A 421 21.53 10.14 14.92
N SER A 422 22.36 9.12 14.69
CA SER A 422 23.07 8.94 13.41
C SER A 422 22.11 8.64 12.26
N MET A 423 21.15 7.74 12.45
CA MET A 423 20.10 7.43 11.47
C MET A 423 19.30 8.67 11.08
N TRP A 424 18.94 9.53 12.05
CA TRP A 424 18.23 10.78 11.73
C TRP A 424 19.07 11.69 10.83
N ARG A 425 20.36 11.87 11.14
CA ARG A 425 21.29 12.64 10.30
C ARG A 425 21.43 12.04 8.90
N ASP A 426 21.51 10.71 8.81
CA ASP A 426 21.57 10.02 7.52
C ASP A 426 20.27 10.20 6.73
N MET A 427 19.10 10.13 7.38
CA MET A 427 17.81 10.40 6.72
C MET A 427 17.71 11.84 6.20
N GLN A 428 18.23 12.82 6.95
CA GLN A 428 18.32 14.20 6.47
C GLN A 428 19.26 14.30 5.26
N CYS A 429 20.43 13.64 5.31
CA CYS A 429 21.35 13.58 4.17
C CYS A 429 20.69 12.95 2.94
N ILE A 430 19.97 11.84 3.10
CA ILE A 430 19.21 11.17 2.02
C ILE A 430 18.21 12.12 1.36
N ARG A 431 17.48 12.90 2.15
CA ARG A 431 16.56 13.90 1.63
C ARG A 431 17.30 15.02 0.90
N ASP A 432 18.26 15.65 1.57
CA ASP A 432 18.87 16.90 1.09
C ASP A 432 19.72 16.67 -0.16
N LYS A 433 20.34 15.49 -0.30
CA LYS A 433 21.26 15.15 -1.39
C LYS A 433 20.60 14.44 -2.57
N ALA A 434 19.53 13.66 -2.37
CA ALA A 434 18.92 12.86 -3.44
C ALA A 434 17.41 13.07 -3.60
N PHE A 435 16.67 13.39 -2.53
CA PHE A 435 15.21 13.49 -2.56
C PHE A 435 14.67 14.80 -1.98
N PRO A 436 15.05 15.97 -2.53
CA PRO A 436 14.67 17.27 -1.97
C PRO A 436 13.16 17.54 -2.02
N PHE A 437 12.41 16.82 -2.87
CA PHE A 437 10.96 16.89 -2.98
C PHE A 437 10.21 16.27 -1.79
N LEU A 438 10.89 15.51 -0.92
CA LEU A 438 10.28 14.96 0.28
C LEU A 438 10.15 16.04 1.35
N ASP A 439 8.97 16.11 1.96
CA ASP A 439 8.73 16.99 3.09
C ASP A 439 9.53 16.51 4.32
N LEU A 440 10.19 17.46 5.00
CA LEU A 440 10.97 17.16 6.20
C LEU A 440 10.06 16.81 7.38
N GLU A 441 8.82 17.33 7.42
CA GLU A 441 7.80 16.90 8.39
C GLU A 441 7.44 15.42 8.19
N TYR A 442 7.27 14.99 6.94
CA TYR A 442 7.03 13.58 6.62
C TYR A 442 8.21 12.68 7.04
N MET A 443 9.45 13.11 6.82
CA MET A 443 10.65 12.38 7.26
C MET A 443 10.66 12.19 8.77
N LEU A 444 10.34 13.25 9.53
CA LEU A 444 10.24 13.20 10.98
C LEU A 444 9.13 12.25 11.44
N MET A 445 7.97 12.27 10.77
CA MET A 445 6.86 11.37 11.08
C MET A 445 7.24 9.88 10.93
N GLU A 446 7.89 9.51 9.82
CA GLU A 446 8.31 8.13 9.59
C GLU A 446 9.44 7.71 10.56
N PHE A 447 10.36 8.62 10.88
CA PHE A 447 11.39 8.38 11.89
C PHE A 447 10.79 8.16 13.29
N CYS A 448 9.84 9.02 13.72
CA CYS A 448 9.10 8.85 14.97
C CYS A 448 8.30 7.54 14.99
N ARG A 449 7.65 7.16 13.89
CA ARG A 449 6.98 5.86 13.75
C ARG A 449 7.98 4.71 13.96
N GLY A 450 9.19 4.82 13.41
CA GLY A 450 10.27 3.86 13.62
C GLY A 450 10.71 3.75 15.08
N LEU A 451 10.91 4.88 15.77
CA LEU A 451 11.25 4.93 17.20
C LEU A 451 10.19 4.26 18.08
N LEU A 452 8.91 4.56 17.81
CA LEU A 452 7.78 3.98 18.53
C LEU A 452 7.72 2.46 18.33
N LYS A 453 7.90 1.96 17.09
CA LYS A 453 7.97 0.52 16.78
C LYS A 453 9.17 -0.19 17.40
N ALA A 454 10.26 0.53 17.68
CA ALA A 454 11.43 -0.01 18.37
C ALA A 454 11.28 0.01 19.91
N GLY A 455 10.21 0.59 20.45
CA GLY A 455 9.99 0.73 21.89
C GLY A 455 10.85 1.80 22.55
N LYS A 456 11.44 2.72 21.79
CA LYS A 456 12.31 3.81 22.27
C LYS A 456 11.48 5.05 22.66
N PHE A 457 10.57 4.89 23.61
CA PHE A 457 9.58 5.92 23.98
C PHE A 457 10.21 7.21 24.52
N SER A 458 11.24 7.10 25.37
CA SER A 458 11.97 8.25 25.92
C SER A 458 12.56 9.14 24.82
N LEU A 459 13.23 8.52 23.83
CA LEU A 459 13.80 9.22 22.69
C LEU A 459 12.71 9.77 21.77
N ALA A 460 11.67 8.98 21.49
CA ALA A 460 10.51 9.40 20.70
C ALA A 460 9.87 10.67 21.27
N ARG A 461 9.77 10.81 22.60
CA ARG A 461 9.23 12.00 23.26
C ARG A 461 9.94 13.29 22.84
N ASN A 462 11.26 13.23 22.63
CA ASN A 462 12.05 14.39 22.25
C ASN A 462 11.81 14.77 20.79
N TYR A 463 11.77 13.78 19.89
CA TYR A 463 11.54 14.01 18.46
C TYR A 463 10.08 14.37 18.13
N LEU A 464 9.11 13.85 18.88
CA LEU A 464 7.68 14.16 18.70
C LEU A 464 7.34 15.63 19.03
N LYS A 465 8.14 16.29 19.87
CA LYS A 465 8.04 17.74 20.12
C LYS A 465 8.60 18.60 18.98
N GLY A 466 9.25 17.96 18.00
CA GLY A 466 10.00 18.61 16.95
C GLY A 466 11.50 18.64 17.22
N THR A 467 12.27 18.74 16.13
CA THR A 467 13.69 19.08 16.14
C THR A 467 13.86 20.58 15.93
N SER A 468 15.07 21.12 16.15
CA SER A 468 15.37 22.52 15.86
C SER A 468 15.07 22.93 14.40
N SER A 469 15.06 21.97 13.48
CA SER A 469 14.77 22.15 12.06
C SER A 469 13.29 22.00 11.68
N VAL A 470 12.51 21.20 12.40
CA VAL A 470 11.10 20.88 12.05
C VAL A 470 10.27 20.61 13.27
N ALA A 471 9.11 21.28 13.34
CA ALA A 471 8.08 21.00 14.31
C ALA A 471 7.02 20.06 13.72
N LEU A 472 6.53 19.13 14.54
CA LEU A 472 5.38 18.30 14.21
C LEU A 472 4.15 18.87 14.91
N ALA A 473 3.04 19.04 14.18
CA ALA A 473 1.80 19.47 14.80
C ALA A 473 1.38 18.49 15.90
N SER A 474 0.92 19.00 17.06
CA SER A 474 0.56 18.18 18.22
C SER A 474 -0.46 17.10 17.88
N GLU A 475 -1.43 17.41 17.01
CA GLU A 475 -2.45 16.45 16.55
C GLU A 475 -1.85 15.29 15.72
N LYS A 476 -0.86 15.57 14.86
CA LYS A 476 -0.19 14.52 14.07
C LYS A 476 0.69 13.64 14.96
N ALA A 477 1.41 14.25 15.90
CA ALA A 477 2.23 13.53 16.88
C ALA A 477 1.37 12.60 17.76
N GLU A 478 0.23 13.11 18.22
CA GLU A 478 -0.77 12.36 18.99
C GLU A 478 -1.31 11.16 18.19
N ASN A 479 -1.74 11.39 16.94
CA ASN A 479 -2.25 10.32 16.09
C ASN A 479 -1.20 9.22 15.82
N LEU A 480 0.08 9.58 15.66
CA LEU A 480 1.15 8.59 15.52
C LEU A 480 1.31 7.73 16.78
N VAL A 481 1.24 8.35 17.95
CA VAL A 481 1.32 7.65 19.25
C VAL A 481 0.13 6.71 19.44
N ILE A 482 -1.09 7.15 19.14
CA ILE A 482 -2.30 6.33 19.20
C ILE A 482 -2.19 5.13 18.24
N GLN A 483 -1.74 5.36 17.00
CA GLN A 483 -1.56 4.26 16.04
C GLN A 483 -0.52 3.25 16.50
N ALA A 484 0.62 3.70 17.02
CA ALA A 484 1.65 2.80 17.54
C ALA A 484 1.17 2.02 18.79
N ALA A 485 0.46 2.68 19.70
CA ALA A 485 -0.13 2.03 20.87
C ALA A 485 -1.15 0.96 20.47
N ARG A 486 -2.01 1.24 19.49
CA ARG A 486 -2.95 0.26 18.92
C ARG A 486 -2.24 -0.93 18.28
N GLU A 487 -1.16 -0.69 17.52
CA GLU A 487 -0.35 -1.77 16.93
C GLU A 487 0.23 -2.70 18.02
N TYR A 488 0.74 -2.15 19.13
CA TYR A 488 1.19 -2.93 20.27
C TYR A 488 0.04 -3.67 20.98
N PHE A 489 -1.07 -2.97 21.24
CA PHE A 489 -2.20 -3.54 21.94
C PHE A 489 -2.83 -4.72 21.19
N PHE A 490 -3.10 -4.54 19.89
CA PHE A 490 -3.70 -5.60 19.06
C PHE A 490 -2.73 -6.72 18.66
N SER A 491 -1.42 -6.56 18.90
CA SER A 491 -0.45 -7.65 18.70
C SER A 491 -0.22 -8.49 19.96
N ALA A 492 -0.78 -8.10 21.11
CA ALA A 492 -0.63 -8.86 22.34
C ALA A 492 -1.38 -10.20 22.28
N SER A 493 -0.67 -11.31 22.55
CA SER A 493 -1.22 -12.66 22.59
C SER A 493 -1.86 -13.03 23.93
N SER A 494 -1.60 -12.27 24.99
CA SER A 494 -2.21 -12.42 26.31
C SER A 494 -2.28 -11.08 27.06
N LEU A 495 -3.08 -11.01 28.11
CA LEU A 495 -3.27 -9.81 28.94
C LEU A 495 -2.03 -9.43 29.79
N THR A 496 -1.06 -10.34 29.92
CA THR A 496 0.17 -10.14 30.71
C THR A 496 1.42 -9.95 29.84
N CYS A 497 1.27 -9.89 28.50
CA CYS A 497 2.39 -9.70 27.59
C CYS A 497 3.05 -8.32 27.75
N THR A 498 4.35 -8.25 27.44
CA THR A 498 5.11 -6.99 27.45
C THR A 498 4.57 -5.95 26.48
N GLU A 499 3.77 -6.36 25.51
CA GLU A 499 3.23 -5.52 24.44
C GLU A 499 2.15 -4.57 24.98
N ILE A 500 1.37 -5.03 25.96
CA ILE A 500 0.39 -4.19 26.67
C ILE A 500 1.10 -3.11 27.47
N TRP A 501 2.19 -3.47 28.15
CA TRP A 501 3.00 -2.48 28.86
C TRP A 501 3.61 -1.45 27.89
N LYS A 502 4.13 -1.90 26.74
CA LYS A 502 4.62 -1.00 25.67
C LYS A 502 3.51 -0.09 25.13
N ALA A 503 2.27 -0.59 24.99
CA ALA A 503 1.14 0.23 24.59
C ALA A 503 0.82 1.33 25.63
N LYS A 504 0.79 0.98 26.94
CA LYS A 504 0.59 1.96 28.03
C LYS A 504 1.71 3.00 28.06
N GLU A 505 2.96 2.58 27.95
CA GLU A 505 4.12 3.50 27.90
C GLU A 505 4.11 4.41 26.66
N CYS A 506 3.65 3.90 25.52
CA CYS A 506 3.48 4.69 24.31
C CYS A 506 2.43 5.81 24.54
N LEU A 507 1.29 5.50 25.15
CA LEU A 507 0.25 6.48 25.47
C LEU A 507 0.71 7.50 26.53
N ASN A 508 1.55 7.09 27.48
CA ASN A 508 2.15 7.97 28.50
C ASN A 508 3.04 9.09 27.91
N LEU A 509 3.33 9.09 26.61
CA LEU A 509 4.02 10.19 25.94
C LEU A 509 3.19 11.48 25.89
N PHE A 510 1.84 11.37 25.82
CA PHE A 510 0.90 12.49 25.75
C PHE A 510 -0.27 12.32 26.74
N PRO A 511 -0.02 12.32 28.06
CA PRO A 511 -1.03 11.98 29.07
C PRO A 511 -2.15 13.04 29.17
N SER A 512 -1.89 14.26 28.70
CA SER A 512 -2.85 15.37 28.76
C SER A 512 -3.91 15.33 27.66
N SER A 513 -3.68 14.54 26.59
CA SER A 513 -4.60 14.50 25.45
C SER A 513 -5.85 13.67 25.76
N ARG A 514 -7.00 14.16 25.28
CA ARG A 514 -8.29 13.47 25.44
C ARG A 514 -8.35 12.15 24.66
N ASN A 515 -7.87 12.11 23.41
CA ASN A 515 -7.98 10.89 22.61
C ASN A 515 -7.01 9.79 23.11
N VAL A 516 -5.85 10.20 23.62
CA VAL A 516 -4.88 9.28 24.25
C VAL A 516 -5.46 8.68 25.53
N LYS A 517 -6.19 9.47 26.33
CA LYS A 517 -6.90 8.97 27.51
C LYS A 517 -7.94 7.93 27.16
N VAL A 518 -8.77 8.17 26.14
CA VAL A 518 -9.77 7.18 25.68
C VAL A 518 -9.12 5.83 25.36
N GLU A 519 -7.99 5.82 24.64
CA GLU A 519 -7.28 4.56 24.36
C GLU A 519 -6.68 3.93 25.63
N SER A 520 -6.14 4.74 26.54
CA SER A 520 -5.61 4.26 27.82
C SER A 520 -6.71 3.65 28.70
N ASP A 521 -7.87 4.28 28.73
CA ASP A 521 -9.06 3.86 29.47
C ASP A 521 -9.56 2.50 28.96
N ILE A 522 -9.59 2.30 27.63
CA ILE A 522 -9.92 1.00 27.01
C ILE A 522 -8.91 -0.08 27.42
N ILE A 523 -7.61 0.23 27.36
CA ILE A 523 -6.57 -0.74 27.75
C ILE A 523 -6.73 -1.07 29.24
N ASP A 524 -7.01 -0.10 30.11
CA ASP A 524 -7.21 -0.35 31.55
C ASP A 524 -8.47 -1.18 31.82
N ALA A 525 -9.57 -0.87 31.13
CA ALA A 525 -10.82 -1.63 31.21
C ALA A 525 -10.61 -3.11 30.86
N LEU A 526 -9.90 -3.40 29.76
CA LEU A 526 -9.66 -4.77 29.29
C LEU A 526 -8.59 -5.53 30.09
N THR A 527 -7.58 -4.84 30.62
CA THR A 527 -6.41 -5.49 31.26
C THR A 527 -6.51 -5.57 32.77
N VAL A 528 -7.23 -4.65 33.41
CA VAL A 528 -7.29 -4.55 34.88
C VAL A 528 -8.70 -4.78 35.41
N ARG A 529 -9.73 -4.16 34.82
CA ARG A 529 -11.09 -4.16 35.37
C ARG A 529 -11.89 -5.40 35.00
N LEU A 530 -12.03 -5.69 33.69
CA LEU A 530 -12.79 -6.86 33.21
C LEU A 530 -12.29 -8.20 33.77
N PRO A 531 -10.97 -8.45 33.88
CA PRO A 531 -10.48 -9.69 34.49
C PRO A 531 -10.86 -9.88 35.96
N ARG A 532 -11.14 -8.79 36.71
CA ARG A 532 -11.62 -8.89 38.11
C ARG A 532 -13.06 -9.39 38.18
N LEU A 533 -13.85 -9.17 37.13
CA LEU A 533 -15.22 -9.66 36.98
C LEU A 533 -15.28 -11.02 36.26
N GLY A 534 -14.14 -11.70 36.10
CA GLY A 534 -14.06 -13.01 35.46
C GLY A 534 -14.02 -12.99 33.94
N VAL A 535 -14.08 -11.82 33.30
CA VAL A 535 -14.06 -11.70 31.83
C VAL A 535 -12.65 -11.46 31.32
N THR A 536 -12.14 -12.41 30.54
CA THR A 536 -10.86 -12.27 29.82
C THR A 536 -11.10 -12.12 28.33
N LEU A 537 -10.99 -10.90 27.81
CA LEU A 537 -11.08 -10.59 26.38
C LEU A 537 -9.71 -10.23 25.82
N LEU A 538 -9.26 -10.94 24.79
CA LEU A 538 -8.05 -10.57 24.10
C LEU A 538 -8.26 -9.30 23.26
N PRO A 539 -7.23 -8.45 23.07
CA PRO A 539 -7.35 -7.22 22.27
C PRO A 539 -7.93 -7.44 20.86
N MET A 540 -7.58 -8.55 20.20
CA MET A 540 -8.12 -8.89 18.88
C MET A 540 -9.60 -9.31 18.92
N GLN A 541 -10.07 -9.92 20.00
CA GLN A 541 -11.48 -10.25 20.19
C GLN A 541 -12.29 -8.99 20.46
N PHE A 542 -11.77 -8.08 21.30
CA PHE A 542 -12.37 -6.76 21.53
C PHE A 542 -12.61 -6.01 20.21
N ARG A 543 -11.65 -6.04 19.28
CA ARG A 543 -11.78 -5.38 17.97
C ARG A 543 -12.92 -5.93 17.10
N GLN A 544 -13.36 -7.17 17.33
CA GLN A 544 -14.44 -7.79 16.56
C GLN A 544 -15.83 -7.43 17.10
N ILE A 545 -15.92 -6.99 18.36
CA ILE A 545 -17.17 -6.62 19.01
C ILE A 545 -17.56 -5.21 18.53
N LYS A 546 -18.72 -5.11 17.88
CA LYS A 546 -19.22 -3.83 17.35
C LYS A 546 -19.88 -2.97 18.42
N ASP A 547 -20.54 -3.60 19.39
CA ASP A 547 -21.26 -2.92 20.45
C ASP A 547 -20.58 -3.16 21.81
N PRO A 548 -20.01 -2.12 22.45
CA PRO A 548 -19.42 -2.22 23.78
C PRO A 548 -20.40 -2.74 24.84
N MET A 549 -21.72 -2.60 24.64
CA MET A 549 -22.73 -3.11 25.57
C MET A 549 -22.68 -4.64 25.70
N GLU A 550 -22.32 -5.36 24.64
CA GLU A 550 -22.20 -6.83 24.69
C GLU A 550 -21.08 -7.28 25.63
N ILE A 551 -20.01 -6.49 25.76
CA ILE A 551 -18.93 -6.74 26.71
C ILE A 551 -19.44 -6.59 28.15
N ILE A 552 -20.28 -5.59 28.38
CA ILE A 552 -20.88 -5.34 29.69
C ILE A 552 -21.86 -6.47 30.06
N LYS A 553 -22.73 -6.89 29.14
CA LYS A 553 -23.62 -8.05 29.35
C LYS A 553 -22.84 -9.32 29.65
N MET A 554 -21.72 -9.54 28.95
CA MET A 554 -20.84 -10.67 29.25
C MET A 554 -20.23 -10.55 30.65
N ALA A 555 -19.80 -9.35 31.08
CA ALA A 555 -19.29 -9.12 32.44
C ALA A 555 -20.35 -9.35 33.52
N ILE A 556 -21.59 -8.96 33.26
CA ILE A 556 -22.73 -9.15 34.16
C ILE A 556 -23.04 -10.64 34.36
N THR A 557 -23.00 -11.43 33.29
CA THR A 557 -23.38 -12.86 33.28
C THR A 557 -22.24 -13.83 33.61
N CYS A 558 -20.98 -13.42 33.48
CA CYS A 558 -19.84 -14.34 33.55
C CYS A 558 -19.58 -14.91 34.96
N GLN A 559 -19.80 -14.12 36.02
CA GLN A 559 -19.56 -14.53 37.39
C GLN A 559 -20.82 -14.31 38.24
N THR A 560 -21.21 -15.34 39.00
CA THR A 560 -22.32 -15.26 39.95
C THR A 560 -22.06 -14.14 40.96
N GLY A 561 -22.90 -13.10 40.95
CA GLY A 561 -22.75 -11.92 41.80
C GLY A 561 -21.96 -10.75 41.19
N ALA A 562 -21.51 -10.82 39.92
CA ALA A 562 -20.89 -9.69 39.24
C ALA A 562 -21.85 -8.48 39.15
N TYR A 563 -23.14 -8.75 38.93
CA TYR A 563 -24.20 -7.74 38.88
C TYR A 563 -24.34 -6.90 40.17
N LEU A 564 -23.84 -7.39 41.32
CA LEU A 564 -23.85 -6.65 42.58
C LEU A 564 -22.89 -5.44 42.56
N HIS A 565 -21.87 -5.47 41.72
CA HIS A 565 -20.85 -4.42 41.62
C HIS A 565 -21.27 -3.32 40.62
N VAL A 566 -22.45 -2.72 40.86
CA VAL A 566 -23.08 -1.74 39.96
C VAL A 566 -22.13 -0.59 39.60
N ASP A 567 -21.45 -0.02 40.59
CA ASP A 567 -20.54 1.12 40.37
C ASP A 567 -19.33 0.74 39.51
N GLU A 568 -18.78 -0.47 39.69
CA GLU A 568 -17.65 -0.95 38.89
C GLU A 568 -18.06 -1.25 37.45
N LEU A 569 -19.24 -1.83 37.23
CA LEU A 569 -19.80 -2.07 35.89
C LEU A 569 -20.10 -0.77 35.14
N VAL A 570 -20.67 0.23 35.82
CA VAL A 570 -20.91 1.56 35.25
C VAL A 570 -19.59 2.24 34.92
N GLU A 571 -18.57 2.10 35.76
CA GLU A 571 -17.25 2.67 35.47
C GLU A 571 -16.57 2.00 34.28
N ILE A 572 -16.63 0.66 34.17
CA ILE A 572 -16.14 -0.07 33.00
C ILE A 572 -16.87 0.39 31.73
N ALA A 573 -18.18 0.58 31.80
CA ALA A 573 -18.97 1.09 30.67
C ALA A 573 -18.48 2.48 30.23
N LYS A 574 -18.24 3.40 31.16
CA LYS A 574 -17.67 4.72 30.84
C LYS A 574 -16.31 4.61 30.15
N LEU A 575 -15.42 3.74 30.66
CA LEU A 575 -14.09 3.52 30.07
C LEU A 575 -14.17 2.92 28.65
N LEU A 576 -15.20 2.12 28.36
CA LEU A 576 -15.49 1.58 27.02
C LEU A 576 -16.21 2.57 26.09
N GLY A 577 -16.44 3.82 26.52
CA GLY A 577 -17.07 4.88 25.73
C GLY A 577 -18.59 5.00 25.92
N LEU A 578 -19.20 4.24 26.82
CA LEU A 578 -20.62 4.32 27.18
C LEU A 578 -20.85 5.38 28.27
N SER A 579 -20.45 6.62 28.00
CA SER A 579 -20.47 7.71 28.99
C SER A 579 -21.75 8.57 28.97
N SER A 580 -22.62 8.38 27.98
CA SER A 580 -23.87 9.15 27.88
C SER A 580 -24.86 8.73 28.98
N PRO A 581 -25.73 9.64 29.45
CA PRO A 581 -26.71 9.30 30.48
C PRO A 581 -27.67 8.18 30.04
N ASP A 582 -27.98 8.11 28.74
CA ASP A 582 -28.82 7.08 28.13
C ASP A 582 -28.12 5.71 28.11
N ASN A 583 -26.84 5.68 27.74
CA ASN A 583 -26.03 4.45 27.77
C ASN A 583 -25.85 3.94 29.20
N ILE A 584 -25.63 4.83 30.17
CA ILE A 584 -25.56 4.46 31.59
C ILE A 584 -26.89 3.86 32.05
N SER A 585 -28.01 4.43 31.60
CA SER A 585 -29.35 3.92 31.94
C SER A 585 -29.60 2.54 31.29
N SER A 586 -29.10 2.32 30.08
CA SER A 586 -29.12 1.01 29.41
C SER A 586 -28.23 -0.04 30.12
N VAL A 587 -27.07 0.36 30.65
CA VAL A 587 -26.23 -0.51 31.48
C VAL A 587 -26.95 -0.88 32.77
N GLN A 588 -27.56 0.10 33.44
CA GLN A 588 -28.34 -0.13 34.65
C GLN A 588 -29.55 -1.03 34.38
N GLU A 589 -30.19 -0.90 33.22
CA GLU A 589 -31.26 -1.80 32.78
C GLU A 589 -30.74 -3.24 32.64
N ALA A 590 -29.60 -3.45 31.97
CA ALA A 590 -29.01 -4.78 31.82
C ALA A 590 -28.68 -5.42 33.19
N ILE A 591 -28.16 -4.63 34.14
CA ILE A 591 -27.89 -5.07 35.51
C ILE A 591 -29.20 -5.42 36.23
N ALA A 592 -30.24 -4.58 36.11
CA ALA A 592 -31.53 -4.81 36.75
C ALA A 592 -32.22 -6.08 36.23
N ARG A 593 -32.12 -6.34 34.92
CA ARG A 593 -32.64 -7.57 34.31
C ARG A 593 -31.88 -8.80 34.79
N GLU A 594 -30.56 -8.75 34.91
CA GLU A 594 -29.79 -9.87 35.47
C GLU A 594 -30.10 -10.10 36.94
N ALA A 595 -30.21 -9.04 37.75
CA ALA A 595 -30.57 -9.14 39.16
C ALA A 595 -31.93 -9.84 39.34
N ALA A 596 -32.91 -9.51 38.49
CA ALA A 596 -34.20 -10.17 38.49
C ALA A 596 -34.12 -11.67 38.10
N VAL A 597 -33.30 -12.03 37.10
CA VAL A 597 -33.06 -13.43 36.71
C VAL A 597 -32.36 -14.22 37.83
N ALA A 598 -31.41 -13.60 38.53
CA ALA A 598 -30.70 -14.17 39.67
C ALA A 598 -31.58 -14.27 40.94
N GLY A 599 -32.77 -13.69 40.94
CA GLY A 599 -33.72 -13.69 42.08
C GLY A 599 -33.48 -12.58 43.10
N ASP A 600 -32.56 -11.64 42.84
CA ASP A 600 -32.31 -10.47 43.69
C ASP A 600 -33.29 -9.34 43.33
N LEU A 601 -34.53 -9.53 43.78
CA LEU A 601 -35.63 -8.60 43.52
C LEU A 601 -35.42 -7.23 44.19
N GLN A 602 -34.59 -7.14 45.24
CA GLN A 602 -34.35 -5.88 45.95
C GLN A 602 -33.44 -4.97 45.13
N LEU A 603 -32.33 -5.49 44.61
CA LEU A 603 -31.47 -4.71 43.72
C LEU A 603 -32.19 -4.33 42.41
N ALA A 604 -32.99 -5.25 41.86
CA ALA A 604 -33.81 -4.97 40.68
C ALA A 604 -34.81 -3.83 40.95
N LEU A 605 -35.45 -3.81 42.12
CA LEU A 605 -36.36 -2.74 42.55
C LEU A 605 -35.64 -1.39 42.66
N ASP A 606 -34.50 -1.35 43.36
CA ASP A 606 -33.74 -0.11 43.56
C ASP A 606 -33.29 0.50 42.23
N LEU A 607 -32.81 -0.33 41.30
CA LEU A 607 -32.43 0.10 39.95
C LEU A 607 -33.64 0.56 39.13
N CYS A 608 -34.78 -0.14 39.21
CA CYS A 608 -36.01 0.26 38.53
C CYS A 608 -36.53 1.62 39.02
N LEU A 609 -36.46 1.91 40.32
CA LEU A 609 -36.84 3.22 40.88
C LEU A 609 -35.90 4.34 40.39
N VAL A 610 -34.59 4.07 40.31
CA VAL A 610 -33.62 5.03 39.75
C VAL A 610 -33.90 5.29 38.26
N LEU A 611 -34.18 4.24 37.48
CA LEU A 611 -34.44 4.34 36.04
C LEU A 611 -35.79 5.02 35.75
N THR A 612 -36.80 4.77 36.58
CA THR A 612 -38.11 5.45 36.54
C THR A 612 -37.95 6.96 36.75
N LYS A 613 -37.15 7.38 37.74
CA LYS A 613 -36.84 8.80 37.97
C LYS A 613 -36.10 9.46 36.81
N LYS A 614 -35.30 8.68 36.07
CA LYS A 614 -34.58 9.15 34.86
C LYS A 614 -35.45 9.15 33.60
N GLY A 615 -36.62 8.51 33.62
CA GLY A 615 -37.51 8.42 32.48
C GLY A 615 -37.13 7.37 31.43
N HIS A 616 -36.37 6.33 31.80
CA HIS A 616 -35.91 5.30 30.86
C HIS A 616 -37.02 4.30 30.52
N GLY A 617 -37.78 4.56 29.45
CA GLY A 617 -39.02 3.83 29.14
C GLY A 617 -38.86 2.33 28.89
N HIS A 618 -37.70 1.85 28.43
CA HIS A 618 -37.48 0.45 28.04
C HIS A 618 -37.63 -0.57 29.18
N ILE A 619 -37.57 -0.15 30.44
CA ILE A 619 -37.67 -1.03 31.61
C ILE A 619 -39.13 -1.19 32.12
N TRP A 620 -40.11 -0.67 31.39
CA TRP A 620 -41.53 -0.68 31.80
C TRP A 620 -42.03 -2.10 32.12
N ASP A 621 -41.56 -3.09 31.39
CA ASP A 621 -41.93 -4.51 31.51
C ASP A 621 -41.43 -5.11 32.84
N LEU A 622 -40.16 -4.83 33.18
CA LEU A 622 -39.58 -5.26 34.45
C LEU A 622 -40.21 -4.50 35.63
N CYS A 623 -40.47 -3.20 35.48
CA CYS A 623 -41.21 -2.41 36.48
C CYS A 623 -42.61 -3.00 36.73
N ALA A 624 -43.33 -3.39 35.68
CA ALA A 624 -44.63 -4.03 35.78
C ALA A 624 -44.55 -5.41 36.46
N ALA A 625 -43.56 -6.23 36.09
CA ALA A 625 -43.35 -7.56 36.66
C ALA A 625 -43.03 -7.49 38.16
N ILE A 626 -42.12 -6.57 38.57
CA ILE A 626 -41.76 -6.36 39.97
C ILE A 626 -42.96 -5.83 40.77
N ALA A 627 -43.73 -4.89 40.22
CA ALA A 627 -44.89 -4.33 40.91
C ALA A 627 -46.08 -5.31 41.06
N ARG A 628 -46.26 -6.23 40.10
CA ARG A 628 -47.24 -7.33 40.16
C ARG A 628 -46.75 -8.54 40.97
N GLY A 629 -45.46 -8.59 41.31
CA GLY A 629 -44.81 -9.69 41.99
C GLY A 629 -45.13 -9.79 43.49
N PRO A 630 -44.55 -10.80 44.18
CA PRO A 630 -44.76 -11.02 45.61
C PRO A 630 -44.32 -9.81 46.46
N ALA A 631 -44.93 -9.66 47.65
CA ALA A 631 -44.60 -8.59 48.57
C ALA A 631 -43.13 -8.70 49.02
N LEU A 632 -42.33 -7.68 48.70
CA LEU A 632 -40.95 -7.54 49.15
C LEU A 632 -40.95 -6.76 50.47
N GLU A 633 -40.05 -7.10 51.40
CA GLU A 633 -40.00 -6.53 52.75
C GLU A 633 -39.92 -4.99 52.78
N ASN A 634 -39.38 -4.36 51.73
CA ASN A 634 -39.17 -2.91 51.64
C ASN A 634 -40.06 -2.21 50.60
N MET A 635 -41.07 -2.89 50.04
CA MET A 635 -41.86 -2.35 48.95
C MET A 635 -43.22 -1.86 49.43
N ASP A 636 -43.34 -0.53 49.58
CA ASP A 636 -44.62 0.09 49.90
C ASP A 636 -45.56 0.10 48.69
N ILE A 637 -46.86 0.19 48.97
CA ILE A 637 -47.89 0.31 47.93
C ILE A 637 -47.63 1.52 47.03
N ASN A 638 -47.06 2.61 47.56
CA ASN A 638 -46.77 3.78 46.75
C ASN A 638 -45.64 3.53 45.73
N SER A 639 -44.58 2.82 46.09
CA SER A 639 -43.54 2.42 45.12
C SER A 639 -44.11 1.50 44.04
N ARG A 640 -45.01 0.56 44.39
CA ARG A 640 -45.73 -0.27 43.40
C ARG A 640 -46.58 0.56 42.45
N LYS A 641 -47.33 1.52 42.99
CA LYS A 641 -48.14 2.47 42.19
C LYS A 641 -47.27 3.34 41.29
N GLN A 642 -46.10 3.78 41.77
CA GLN A 642 -45.15 4.56 40.97
C GLN A 642 -44.57 3.74 39.81
N LEU A 643 -44.15 2.49 40.06
CA LEU A 643 -43.64 1.59 39.03
C LEU A 643 -44.70 1.24 37.98
N LEU A 644 -45.93 0.94 38.41
CA LEU A 644 -47.05 0.68 37.48
C LEU A 644 -47.51 1.93 36.75
N GLY A 645 -47.49 3.09 37.41
CA GLY A 645 -47.78 4.38 36.77
C GLY A 645 -46.76 4.70 35.68
N PHE A 646 -45.48 4.43 35.94
CA PHE A 646 -44.42 4.54 34.94
C PHE A 646 -44.54 3.49 33.82
N ALA A 647 -44.92 2.26 34.16
CA ALA A 647 -45.16 1.23 33.16
C ALA A 647 -46.31 1.64 32.24
N LEU A 648 -47.41 2.17 32.79
CA LEU A 648 -48.56 2.67 32.03
C LEU A 648 -48.24 3.83 31.08
N SER A 649 -47.25 4.67 31.41
CA SER A 649 -46.83 5.76 30.53
C SER A 649 -45.93 5.30 29.38
N ASN A 650 -45.38 4.08 29.43
CA ASN A 650 -44.36 3.60 28.48
C ASN A 650 -44.68 2.22 27.86
N CYS A 651 -45.76 1.56 28.27
CA CYS A 651 -46.13 0.24 27.77
C CYS A 651 -46.67 0.28 26.34
N ASP A 652 -46.69 -0.89 25.70
CA ASP A 652 -47.36 -1.11 24.43
C ASP A 652 -48.89 -1.06 24.58
N GLU A 653 -49.60 -0.85 23.46
CA GLU A 653 -51.06 -0.68 23.44
C GLU A 653 -51.81 -1.91 23.99
N GLU A 654 -51.25 -3.11 23.86
CA GLU A 654 -51.89 -4.35 24.32
C GLU A 654 -51.85 -4.45 25.85
N SER A 655 -50.72 -4.08 26.46
CA SER A 655 -50.50 -4.15 27.91
C SER A 655 -51.21 -3.07 28.74
N VAL A 656 -51.70 -1.98 28.12
CA VAL A 656 -52.34 -0.84 28.84
C VAL A 656 -53.51 -1.32 29.71
N SER A 657 -54.38 -2.16 29.14
CA SER A 657 -55.59 -2.62 29.82
C SER A 657 -55.27 -3.41 31.10
N GLU A 658 -54.38 -4.39 30.99
CA GLU A 658 -53.96 -5.24 32.10
C GLU A 658 -53.17 -4.47 33.17
N LEU A 659 -52.30 -3.54 32.76
CA LEU A 659 -51.52 -2.70 33.69
C LEU A 659 -52.42 -1.73 34.43
N LEU A 660 -53.43 -1.18 33.76
CA LEU A 660 -54.38 -0.24 34.35
C LEU A 660 -55.26 -0.95 35.38
N HIS A 661 -55.69 -2.18 35.09
CA HIS A 661 -56.37 -3.03 36.06
C HIS A 661 -55.49 -3.34 37.27
N ALA A 662 -54.23 -3.73 37.07
CA ALA A 662 -53.31 -4.00 38.18
C ALA A 662 -53.05 -2.75 39.05
N TRP A 663 -52.88 -1.57 38.41
CA TRP A 663 -52.72 -0.30 39.13
C TRP A 663 -53.96 0.06 39.93
N LYS A 664 -55.15 -0.10 39.33
CA LYS A 664 -56.44 0.10 40.02
C LYS A 664 -56.57 -0.83 41.22
N ASP A 665 -56.28 -2.11 41.08
CA ASP A 665 -56.34 -3.08 42.20
C ASP A 665 -55.47 -2.64 43.38
N LEU A 666 -54.21 -2.25 43.11
CA LEU A 666 -53.30 -1.71 44.13
C LEU A 666 -53.77 -0.37 44.70
N ASP A 667 -54.45 0.44 43.89
CA ASP A 667 -55.07 1.66 44.36
C ASP A 667 -56.20 1.42 45.35
N LEU A 668 -57.03 0.41 45.09
CA LEU A 668 -58.06 -0.01 46.04
C LEU A 668 -57.46 -0.49 47.35
N GLN A 669 -56.45 -1.35 47.25
CA GLN A 669 -55.76 -1.91 48.41
C GLN A 669 -55.13 -0.80 49.25
N GLY A 670 -54.44 0.16 48.63
CA GLY A 670 -53.86 1.29 49.35
C GLY A 670 -54.90 2.18 50.03
N GLN A 671 -56.08 2.37 49.42
CA GLN A 671 -57.18 3.09 50.06
C GLN A 671 -57.71 2.33 51.28
N CYS A 672 -57.88 1.01 51.19
CA CYS A 672 -58.28 0.17 52.31
C CYS A 672 -57.23 0.18 53.45
N GLU A 673 -55.94 0.01 53.15
CA GLU A 673 -54.87 0.06 54.16
C GLU A 673 -54.80 1.42 54.86
N THR A 674 -54.97 2.52 54.12
CA THR A 674 -55.06 3.86 54.71
C THR A 674 -56.23 3.94 55.70
N LEU A 675 -57.40 3.44 55.32
CA LEU A 675 -58.59 3.37 56.18
C LEU A 675 -58.37 2.48 57.42
N MET A 676 -57.68 1.35 57.28
CA MET A 676 -57.31 0.48 58.42
C MET A 676 -56.39 1.22 59.41
N MET A 677 -55.33 1.86 58.91
CA MET A 677 -54.39 2.62 59.74
C MET A 677 -55.05 3.76 60.53
N LEU A 678 -56.05 4.43 59.94
CA LEU A 678 -56.75 5.56 60.57
C LEU A 678 -57.78 5.12 61.61
N THR A 679 -58.51 4.05 61.32
CA THR A 679 -59.59 3.55 62.18
C THR A 679 -59.06 2.69 63.31
N GLY A 680 -57.89 2.05 63.13
CA GLY A 680 -57.38 1.03 64.04
C GLY A 680 -58.20 -0.26 64.01
N THR A 681 -59.03 -0.43 62.97
CA THR A 681 -59.85 -1.63 62.76
C THR A 681 -59.22 -2.49 61.67
N GLU A 682 -59.08 -3.79 61.92
CA GLU A 682 -58.62 -4.75 60.92
C GLU A 682 -59.77 -5.08 59.98
N CYS A 683 -59.53 -5.04 58.67
CA CYS A 683 -60.42 -5.70 57.73
C CYS A 683 -60.20 -7.22 57.86
N PRO A 684 -61.24 -8.06 57.92
CA PRO A 684 -61.03 -9.50 58.12
C PRO A 684 -60.20 -10.09 56.97
N ASP A 685 -59.01 -10.58 57.31
CA ASP A 685 -58.26 -11.51 56.48
C ASP A 685 -59.01 -12.85 56.39
N PHE A 686 -58.82 -13.55 55.28
CA PHE A 686 -59.40 -14.85 55.01
C PHE A 686 -58.99 -15.85 56.10
N SER A 687 -59.79 -16.00 57.15
CA SER A 687 -59.63 -17.07 58.14
C SER A 687 -60.86 -17.96 58.09
N ILE A 688 -60.67 -19.17 57.55
CA ILE A 688 -61.62 -20.27 57.70
C ILE A 688 -61.53 -20.69 59.17
N GLN A 689 -62.60 -20.49 59.92
CA GLN A 689 -62.66 -20.86 61.33
C GLN A 689 -62.75 -22.39 61.45
N GLY A 690 -61.59 -23.04 61.51
CA GLY A 690 -61.52 -24.50 61.56
C GLY A 690 -60.14 -25.16 61.52
N SER A 691 -59.03 -24.52 61.91
CA SER A 691 -57.82 -25.26 62.32
C SER A 691 -56.83 -24.38 63.06
N SER A 692 -56.40 -24.85 64.23
CA SER A 692 -55.29 -24.32 65.01
C SER A 692 -53.96 -24.37 64.24
N VAL A 693 -53.24 -23.24 64.22
CA VAL A 693 -51.77 -23.07 64.14
C VAL A 693 -51.06 -23.75 62.96
N ILE A 694 -50.50 -22.95 62.04
CA ILE A 694 -49.05 -22.86 61.71
C ILE A 694 -48.86 -21.77 60.64
N THR A 695 -47.97 -20.83 60.94
CA THR A 695 -47.41 -19.81 60.05
C THR A 695 -46.33 -20.40 59.13
N GLY A 696 -46.33 -20.07 57.83
CA GLY A 696 -45.20 -20.34 56.93
C GLY A 696 -45.51 -20.21 55.43
N PRO A 697 -44.56 -19.77 54.58
CA PRO A 697 -44.82 -19.21 53.24
C PRO A 697 -44.56 -20.20 52.08
N VAL A 698 -45.44 -20.26 51.06
CA VAL A 698 -45.23 -20.99 49.78
C VAL A 698 -46.17 -20.34 48.74
N HIS A 699 -45.76 -19.67 47.65
CA HIS A 699 -44.97 -20.00 46.44
C HIS A 699 -45.68 -20.88 45.38
N GLY A 700 -46.17 -20.22 44.33
CA GLY A 700 -46.16 -20.80 42.98
C GLY A 700 -47.53 -21.11 42.36
N ILE A 701 -47.51 -21.31 41.05
CA ILE A 701 -48.61 -21.41 40.06
C ILE A 701 -49.64 -22.54 40.35
N GLN A 702 -49.55 -23.20 41.50
CA GLN A 702 -50.56 -24.10 42.04
C GLN A 702 -51.75 -23.35 42.70
N ASP A 703 -51.65 -22.04 42.96
CA ASP A 703 -52.70 -21.27 43.63
C ASP A 703 -53.88 -20.86 42.73
N ILE A 704 -53.76 -20.97 41.41
CA ILE A 704 -54.91 -20.88 40.50
C ILE A 704 -55.76 -22.17 40.57
N ILE A 705 -55.15 -23.28 40.97
CA ILE A 705 -55.84 -24.56 41.19
C ILE A 705 -56.39 -24.64 42.62
N ASN A 706 -55.76 -24.00 43.61
CA ASN A 706 -56.28 -23.94 44.98
C ASN A 706 -57.45 -22.94 45.17
N LEU A 707 -57.56 -21.89 44.32
CA LEU A 707 -58.76 -21.03 44.31
C LEU A 707 -60.00 -21.72 43.73
N LYS A 708 -59.81 -22.76 42.92
CA LYS A 708 -60.88 -23.66 42.47
C LYS A 708 -61.24 -24.71 43.53
N GLY A 709 -60.27 -25.09 44.37
CA GLY A 709 -60.43 -26.05 45.47
C GLY A 709 -61.19 -25.52 46.71
N CYS A 710 -61.32 -24.20 46.88
CA CYS A 710 -62.07 -23.61 48.00
C CYS A 710 -63.60 -23.80 47.93
N LEU A 711 -64.13 -24.32 46.82
CA LEU A 711 -65.53 -24.75 46.70
C LEU A 711 -65.69 -26.29 46.77
N GLU A 712 -64.61 -27.07 46.68
CA GLU A 712 -64.65 -28.54 46.60
C GLU A 712 -64.30 -29.28 47.91
N MET A 713 -63.88 -28.58 48.98
CA MET A 713 -63.68 -29.20 50.31
C MET A 713 -64.74 -28.79 51.35
N VAL A 714 -65.95 -28.46 50.88
CA VAL A 714 -67.16 -28.44 51.70
C VAL A 714 -68.05 -29.64 51.31
N GLU A 715 -67.47 -30.85 51.30
CA GLU A 715 -68.22 -32.12 51.21
C GLU A 715 -68.97 -32.46 52.52
N GLY A 716 -69.48 -31.43 53.20
CA GLY A 716 -70.22 -31.57 54.45
C GLY A 716 -71.12 -30.42 54.84
N ALA A 717 -71.12 -29.28 54.14
CA ALA A 717 -72.16 -28.27 54.27
C ALA A 717 -73.05 -28.30 53.03
N SER A 718 -74.34 -28.15 53.25
CA SER A 718 -75.38 -28.32 52.24
C SER A 718 -75.16 -27.38 51.05
N CYS A 719 -75.60 -27.78 49.85
CA CYS A 719 -75.67 -26.90 48.68
C CYS A 719 -76.45 -25.60 48.99
N ASP A 720 -77.33 -25.64 49.99
CA ASP A 720 -78.09 -24.49 50.49
C ASP A 720 -77.18 -23.43 51.14
N ASP A 721 -76.08 -23.79 51.82
CA ASP A 721 -75.24 -22.82 52.54
C ASP A 721 -74.44 -21.91 51.58
N GLN A 722 -73.90 -22.45 50.47
CA GLN A 722 -73.20 -21.66 49.46
C GLN A 722 -74.16 -20.71 48.70
N GLU A 723 -75.37 -21.17 48.39
CA GLU A 723 -76.41 -20.31 47.80
C GLU A 723 -76.86 -19.23 48.78
N VAL A 724 -76.97 -19.54 50.08
CA VAL A 724 -77.31 -18.56 51.12
C VAL A 724 -76.21 -17.50 51.23
N HIS A 725 -74.93 -17.88 51.25
CA HIS A 725 -73.82 -16.92 51.27
C HIS A 725 -73.78 -16.03 50.02
N LEU A 726 -73.98 -16.58 48.83
CA LEU A 726 -74.10 -15.80 47.59
C LEU A 726 -75.33 -14.89 47.60
N SER A 727 -76.46 -15.34 48.16
CA SER A 727 -77.66 -14.52 48.33
C SER A 727 -77.43 -13.36 49.31
N ASN A 728 -76.66 -13.58 50.37
CA ASN A 728 -76.29 -12.55 51.33
C ASN A 728 -75.36 -11.51 50.68
N ILE A 729 -74.39 -11.94 49.89
CA ILE A 729 -73.51 -11.05 49.11
C ILE A 729 -74.33 -10.26 48.07
N LYS A 730 -75.30 -10.91 47.41
CA LYS A 730 -76.23 -10.26 46.47
C LYS A 730 -77.10 -9.21 47.15
N ASN A 731 -77.63 -9.51 48.33
CA ASN A 731 -78.38 -8.55 49.14
C ASN A 731 -77.49 -7.38 49.53
N LEU A 732 -76.25 -7.62 49.94
CA LEU A 732 -75.30 -6.58 50.32
C LEU A 732 -74.88 -5.70 49.13
N LEU A 733 -74.70 -6.29 47.94
CA LEU A 733 -74.43 -5.57 46.70
C LEU A 733 -75.64 -4.76 46.24
N SER A 734 -76.87 -5.24 46.45
CA SER A 734 -78.10 -4.51 46.12
C SER A 734 -78.28 -3.22 46.95
N VAL A 735 -77.65 -3.14 48.13
CA VAL A 735 -77.61 -1.91 48.93
C VAL A 735 -76.83 -0.81 48.21
N VAL A 736 -75.84 -1.19 47.41
CA VAL A 736 -74.82 -0.27 46.89
C VAL A 736 -74.89 -0.08 45.37
N ALA A 737 -75.35 -1.08 44.61
CA ALA A 737 -75.45 -1.06 43.16
C ALA A 737 -76.92 -1.10 42.65
N LYS A 738 -77.28 -0.24 41.69
CA LYS A 738 -78.53 -0.31 40.93
C LYS A 738 -78.43 -1.40 39.87
N ASN A 739 -79.45 -2.24 39.78
CA ASN A 739 -79.68 -3.23 38.71
C ASN A 739 -78.41 -4.00 38.30
N LEU A 740 -78.17 -5.12 38.98
CA LEU A 740 -77.12 -6.08 38.68
C LEU A 740 -77.15 -6.42 37.17
N PRO A 741 -76.13 -6.04 36.38
CA PRO A 741 -76.21 -6.10 34.92
C PRO A 741 -76.40 -7.53 34.42
N VAL A 742 -77.54 -7.81 33.78
CA VAL A 742 -77.75 -9.07 33.03
C VAL A 742 -77.09 -8.90 31.67
N VAL A 743 -75.82 -9.27 31.57
CA VAL A 743 -75.12 -9.30 30.28
C VAL A 743 -75.28 -10.69 29.69
N ASN A 744 -75.84 -10.77 28.48
CA ASN A 744 -75.91 -11.97 27.62
C ASN A 744 -76.46 -13.27 28.26
N GLY A 745 -77.49 -13.18 29.10
CA GLY A 745 -78.23 -14.36 29.58
C GLY A 745 -77.49 -15.23 30.60
N THR A 746 -76.26 -14.88 31.00
CA THR A 746 -75.56 -15.46 32.14
C THR A 746 -76.05 -14.82 33.44
N SER A 747 -76.54 -15.63 34.39
CA SER A 747 -76.91 -15.17 35.74
C SER A 747 -75.73 -14.42 36.36
N TRP A 748 -75.97 -13.28 37.03
CA TRP A 748 -74.94 -12.50 37.73
C TRP A 748 -74.14 -13.34 38.75
N GLU A 749 -74.74 -14.43 39.24
CA GLU A 749 -74.10 -15.42 40.09
C GLU A 749 -72.96 -16.17 39.38
N SER A 750 -73.01 -16.34 38.06
CA SER A 750 -71.91 -16.90 37.26
C SER A 750 -70.73 -15.93 37.14
N VAL A 751 -71.00 -14.64 36.94
CA VAL A 751 -69.97 -13.59 36.82
C VAL A 751 -69.19 -13.42 38.14
N LEU A 752 -69.89 -13.46 39.28
CA LEU A 752 -69.25 -13.46 40.61
C LEU A 752 -68.45 -14.74 40.86
N ARG A 753 -68.96 -15.89 40.41
CA ARG A 753 -68.33 -17.20 40.63
C ARG A 753 -67.09 -17.40 39.73
N GLU A 754 -67.08 -16.79 38.55
CA GLU A 754 -65.94 -16.77 37.62
C GLU A 754 -64.86 -15.76 38.02
N ASN A 755 -65.23 -14.67 38.70
CA ASN A 755 -64.30 -13.61 39.08
C ASN A 755 -64.07 -13.57 40.60
N GLY A 756 -63.18 -14.44 41.09
CA GLY A 756 -62.91 -14.62 42.53
C GLY A 756 -62.47 -13.36 43.28
N LYS A 757 -61.87 -12.37 42.60
CA LYS A 757 -61.50 -11.06 43.18
C LYS A 757 -62.72 -10.17 43.46
N LEU A 758 -63.70 -10.20 42.57
CA LEU A 758 -64.97 -9.49 42.75
C LEU A 758 -65.73 -10.05 43.95
N LEU A 759 -65.78 -11.38 44.05
CA LEU A 759 -66.42 -12.08 45.14
C LEU A 759 -65.74 -11.81 46.49
N SER A 760 -64.40 -11.85 46.55
CA SER A 760 -63.66 -11.62 47.80
C SER A 760 -63.83 -10.19 48.32
N PHE A 761 -63.78 -9.18 47.44
CA PHE A 761 -64.02 -7.80 47.85
C PHE A 761 -65.47 -7.61 48.35
N ALA A 762 -66.45 -8.13 47.62
CA ALA A 762 -67.86 -8.01 48.00
C ALA A 762 -68.20 -8.76 49.30
N ALA A 763 -67.51 -9.85 49.61
CA ALA A 763 -67.72 -10.63 50.81
C ALA A 763 -67.02 -10.05 52.06
N LEU A 764 -65.83 -9.46 51.91
CA LEU A 764 -64.97 -9.10 53.03
C LEU A 764 -64.82 -7.58 53.21
N GLN A 765 -64.47 -6.88 52.14
CA GLN A 765 -64.13 -5.46 52.17
C GLN A 765 -65.39 -4.58 52.12
N LEU A 766 -66.39 -4.97 51.32
CA LEU A 766 -67.63 -4.19 51.15
C LEU A 766 -68.46 -4.07 52.44
N PRO A 767 -68.67 -5.14 53.25
CA PRO A 767 -69.36 -5.00 54.54
C PRO A 767 -68.61 -4.10 55.52
N TRP A 768 -67.28 -4.21 55.57
CA TRP A 768 -66.44 -3.37 56.43
C TRP A 768 -66.48 -1.90 56.01
N LEU A 769 -66.35 -1.60 54.71
CA LEU A 769 -66.47 -0.23 54.19
C LEU A 769 -67.88 0.34 54.44
N LEU A 770 -68.94 -0.48 54.32
CA LEU A 770 -70.31 -0.07 54.65
C LEU A 770 -70.48 0.23 56.16
N GLN A 771 -69.83 -0.55 57.03
CA GLN A 771 -69.83 -0.28 58.46
C GLN A 771 -69.10 1.04 58.77
N LEU A 772 -67.92 1.26 58.17
CA LEU A 772 -67.19 2.52 58.29
C LEU A 772 -67.99 3.72 57.75
N SER A 773 -68.79 3.52 56.70
CA SER A 773 -69.65 4.57 56.15
C SER A 773 -70.84 4.95 57.05
N ARG A 774 -71.20 4.10 58.02
CA ARG A 774 -72.34 4.26 58.93
C ARG A 774 -71.94 4.65 60.35
N ASN A 775 -70.72 4.36 60.77
CA ASN A 775 -70.23 4.65 62.11
C ASN A 775 -70.00 6.15 62.32
N THR A 776 -70.72 6.74 63.28
CA THR A 776 -70.62 8.16 63.66
C THR A 776 -69.38 8.49 64.49
N GLU A 777 -68.73 7.49 65.10
CA GLU A 777 -67.59 7.65 66.01
C GLU A 777 -66.26 8.02 65.31
N HIS A 778 -66.16 7.84 63.99
CA HIS A 778 -64.93 8.13 63.23
C HIS A 778 -64.98 9.43 62.43
N SER A 779 -65.99 10.26 62.67
CA SER A 779 -66.24 11.56 62.00
C SER A 779 -65.10 12.59 62.14
N LYS A 780 -64.06 12.34 62.96
CA LYS A 780 -63.01 13.34 63.27
C LYS A 780 -61.55 12.85 63.25
N LYS A 781 -61.23 11.71 62.62
CA LYS A 781 -59.82 11.34 62.39
C LYS A 781 -59.37 11.82 61.00
N SER A 782 -58.43 12.76 60.99
CA SER A 782 -57.99 13.51 59.81
C SER A 782 -57.03 12.69 58.94
N ILE A 783 -57.32 12.65 57.64
CA ILE A 783 -56.43 12.04 56.64
C ILE A 783 -55.62 13.16 55.99
N GLY A 784 -54.31 13.13 56.19
CA GLY A 784 -53.37 13.89 55.39
C GLY A 784 -52.89 13.06 54.22
N ASN A 785 -53.05 13.59 53.01
CA ASN A 785 -52.46 13.18 51.73
C ASN A 785 -53.13 12.01 50.99
N LEU A 786 -53.88 12.33 49.93
CA LEU A 786 -54.00 11.46 48.74
C LEU A 786 -54.33 12.16 47.42
N ILE A 787 -54.40 13.50 47.36
CA ILE A 787 -54.53 14.26 46.10
C ILE A 787 -53.66 15.54 46.18
N PRO A 788 -52.79 15.85 45.20
CA PRO A 788 -52.07 17.12 45.18
C PRO A 788 -53.03 18.24 44.82
N GLY A 789 -53.35 19.08 45.80
CA GLY A 789 -54.26 20.23 45.63
C GLY A 789 -55.52 20.14 46.48
N LYS A 790 -55.34 20.24 47.81
CA LYS A 790 -56.35 20.44 48.88
C LYS A 790 -57.44 19.36 49.10
N GLN A 791 -57.66 19.10 50.40
CA GLN A 791 -58.94 19.04 51.15
C GLN A 791 -59.04 17.86 52.12
N TYR A 792 -59.62 18.16 53.28
CA TYR A 792 -59.75 17.28 54.43
C TYR A 792 -60.88 16.29 54.18
N VAL A 793 -60.58 15.00 54.01
CA VAL A 793 -61.61 13.98 53.74
C VAL A 793 -61.84 13.14 55.00
N SER A 794 -63.10 13.06 55.44
CA SER A 794 -63.49 12.22 56.57
C SER A 794 -63.37 10.73 56.23
N VAL A 795 -63.14 9.87 57.23
CA VAL A 795 -63.10 8.40 57.07
C VAL A 795 -64.37 7.87 56.38
N ARG A 796 -65.52 8.48 56.67
CA ARG A 796 -66.82 8.16 56.08
C ARG A 796 -66.86 8.45 54.58
N THR A 797 -66.44 9.66 54.19
CA THR A 797 -66.36 10.08 52.80
C THR A 797 -65.37 9.18 52.04
N GLN A 798 -64.21 8.89 52.62
CA GLN A 798 -63.21 8.03 52.01
C GLN A 798 -63.73 6.59 51.80
N ALA A 799 -64.41 6.00 52.79
CA ALA A 799 -65.01 4.67 52.65
C ALA A 799 -66.07 4.62 51.52
N LEU A 800 -66.93 5.64 51.43
CA LEU A 800 -67.94 5.75 50.36
C LEU A 800 -67.30 5.97 48.98
N VAL A 801 -66.24 6.77 48.89
CA VAL A 801 -65.45 6.95 47.66
C VAL A 801 -64.77 5.65 47.23
N THR A 802 -64.22 4.88 48.16
CA THR A 802 -63.61 3.56 47.88
C THR A 802 -64.66 2.57 47.36
N ILE A 803 -65.86 2.56 47.95
CA ILE A 803 -67.00 1.76 47.47
C ILE A 803 -67.39 2.16 46.04
N LEU A 804 -67.59 3.46 45.79
CA LEU A 804 -67.95 3.98 44.46
C LEU A 804 -66.86 3.70 43.42
N SER A 805 -65.59 3.82 43.82
CA SER A 805 -64.44 3.48 42.97
C SER A 805 -64.46 2.01 42.58
N TRP A 806 -64.75 1.11 43.51
CA TRP A 806 -64.91 -0.31 43.22
C TRP A 806 -66.11 -0.61 42.31
N LEU A 807 -67.27 0.03 42.55
CA LEU A 807 -68.44 -0.13 41.70
C LEU A 807 -68.18 0.31 40.25
N ALA A 808 -67.63 1.51 40.08
CA ALA A 808 -67.31 2.06 38.76
C ALA A 808 -66.33 1.17 37.99
N ARG A 809 -65.35 0.57 38.67
CA ARG A 809 -64.35 -0.34 38.06
C ARG A 809 -64.95 -1.63 37.53
N ASN A 810 -66.03 -2.11 38.14
CA ASN A 810 -66.68 -3.37 37.80
C ASN A 810 -67.97 -3.18 36.99
N GLY A 811 -68.21 -1.95 36.50
CA GLY A 811 -69.36 -1.64 35.64
C GLY A 811 -70.69 -1.58 36.38
N PHE A 812 -70.68 -1.36 37.70
CA PHE A 812 -71.89 -1.25 38.51
C PHE A 812 -72.30 0.22 38.69
N ALA A 813 -73.56 0.52 38.40
CA ALA A 813 -74.14 1.83 38.70
C ALA A 813 -74.45 1.92 40.20
N PRO A 814 -74.09 3.00 40.91
CA PRO A 814 -74.37 3.13 42.34
C PRO A 814 -75.85 3.42 42.64
N THR A 815 -76.35 3.00 43.80
CA THR A 815 -77.68 3.36 44.31
C THR A 815 -77.74 4.84 44.69
N ASP A 816 -78.93 5.43 44.56
CA ASP A 816 -79.17 6.83 44.97
C ASP A 816 -78.87 7.02 46.46
N HIS A 817 -79.06 5.97 47.26
CA HIS A 817 -78.70 5.98 48.68
C HIS A 817 -77.19 6.21 48.90
N VAL A 818 -76.31 5.55 48.13
CA VAL A 818 -74.85 5.69 48.29
C VAL A 818 -74.36 7.05 47.81
N VAL A 819 -74.89 7.52 46.68
CA VAL A 819 -74.57 8.86 46.15
C VAL A 819 -75.06 9.96 47.10
N ALA A 820 -76.28 9.85 47.62
CA ALA A 820 -76.81 10.78 48.62
C ALA A 820 -76.04 10.71 49.95
N SER A 821 -75.62 9.51 50.38
CA SER A 821 -74.80 9.35 51.60
C SER A 821 -73.42 9.97 51.46
N LEU A 822 -72.81 9.87 50.27
CA LEU A 822 -71.54 10.53 49.97
C LEU A 822 -71.71 12.05 49.98
N ALA A 823 -72.74 12.57 49.30
CA ALA A 823 -73.03 13.99 49.31
C ALA A 823 -73.27 14.50 50.74
N LYS A 824 -74.06 13.76 51.55
CA LYS A 824 -74.26 14.07 52.97
C LYS A 824 -72.95 14.12 53.76
N SER A 825 -72.00 13.22 53.49
CA SER A 825 -70.73 13.17 54.22
C SER A 825 -69.71 14.22 53.76
N ILE A 826 -69.82 14.75 52.54
CA ILE A 826 -69.01 15.87 52.04
C ILE A 826 -69.54 17.20 52.56
N ILE A 827 -70.86 17.35 52.63
CA ILE A 827 -71.57 18.59 53.01
C ILE A 827 -71.73 18.71 54.55
N GLU A 828 -71.17 17.75 55.32
CA GLU A 828 -71.26 17.69 56.79
C GLU A 828 -70.37 18.77 57.45
N PRO A 829 -70.92 19.68 58.29
CA PRO A 829 -70.14 20.76 58.89
C PRO A 829 -69.03 20.28 59.87
N PRO A 830 -67.88 20.98 59.96
CA PRO A 830 -67.54 22.23 59.28
C PRO A 830 -67.10 21.98 57.83
N VAL A 831 -67.62 22.78 56.90
CA VAL A 831 -67.45 22.60 55.46
C VAL A 831 -67.01 23.89 54.78
N THR A 832 -66.29 23.78 53.67
CA THR A 832 -65.90 24.90 52.81
C THR A 832 -66.86 25.09 51.64
N GLU A 833 -66.86 26.29 51.03
CA GLU A 833 -67.68 26.59 49.85
C GLU A 833 -67.38 25.65 48.67
N GLU A 834 -66.12 25.26 48.50
CA GLU A 834 -65.72 24.27 47.49
C GLU A 834 -66.31 22.87 47.78
N GLU A 835 -66.34 22.43 49.05
CA GLU A 835 -66.92 21.13 49.44
C GLU A 835 -68.45 21.13 49.30
N ASP A 836 -69.12 22.27 49.55
CA ASP A 836 -70.55 22.45 49.29
C ASP A 836 -70.86 22.31 47.80
N ILE A 837 -70.07 22.95 46.93
CA ILE A 837 -70.19 22.82 45.46
C ILE A 837 -70.01 21.36 45.05
N VAL A 838 -68.95 20.70 45.55
CA VAL A 838 -68.65 19.30 45.22
C VAL A 838 -69.77 18.37 45.68
N GLY A 839 -70.20 18.49 46.93
CA GLY A 839 -71.27 17.65 47.47
C GLY A 839 -72.60 17.84 46.74
N CYS A 840 -73.01 19.08 46.48
CA CYS A 840 -74.22 19.38 45.72
C CYS A 840 -74.12 18.87 44.28
N SER A 841 -72.93 18.90 43.66
CA SER A 841 -72.73 18.32 42.33
C SER A 841 -72.94 16.80 42.30
N PHE A 842 -72.62 16.07 43.38
CA PHE A 842 -72.93 14.64 43.48
C PHE A 842 -74.45 14.39 43.52
N LEU A 843 -75.22 15.27 44.16
CA LEU A 843 -76.69 15.17 44.22
C LEU A 843 -77.35 15.28 42.83
N LEU A 844 -76.71 15.97 41.87
CA LEU A 844 -77.19 16.04 40.48
C LEU A 844 -77.17 14.68 39.77
N ASN A 845 -76.41 13.70 40.28
CA ASN A 845 -76.33 12.36 39.71
C ASN A 845 -77.41 11.39 40.26
N LEU A 846 -78.30 11.88 41.14
CA LEU A 846 -79.39 11.07 41.68
C LEU A 846 -80.48 10.84 40.62
N GLY A 847 -80.95 9.60 40.51
CA GLY A 847 -82.10 9.26 39.66
C GLY A 847 -83.42 9.80 40.24
N ASP A 848 -83.51 9.87 41.56
CA ASP A 848 -84.58 10.53 42.29
C ASP A 848 -84.13 11.91 42.79
N ALA A 849 -84.57 12.96 42.09
CA ALA A 849 -84.26 14.34 42.42
C ALA A 849 -84.83 14.78 43.78
N PHE A 850 -85.91 14.16 44.26
CA PHE A 850 -86.52 14.54 45.54
C PHE A 850 -85.62 14.20 46.72
N ASN A 851 -84.93 13.06 46.68
CA ASN A 851 -83.94 12.68 47.68
C ASN A 851 -82.78 13.69 47.75
N GLY A 852 -82.38 14.27 46.61
CA GLY A 852 -81.37 15.34 46.58
C GLY A 852 -81.84 16.63 47.28
N VAL A 853 -83.11 17.01 47.08
CA VAL A 853 -83.72 18.16 47.75
C VAL A 853 -83.80 17.93 49.26
N GLU A 854 -84.20 16.73 49.69
CA GLU A 854 -84.25 16.38 51.12
C GLU A 854 -82.87 16.50 51.80
N VAL A 855 -81.80 16.09 51.11
CA VAL A 855 -80.42 16.26 51.62
C VAL A 855 -80.06 17.73 51.82
N ILE A 856 -80.39 18.60 50.87
CA ILE A 856 -80.09 20.04 50.93
C ILE A 856 -80.92 20.70 52.05
N GLU A 857 -82.21 20.38 52.15
CA GLU A 857 -83.08 20.87 53.23
C GLU A 857 -82.60 20.42 54.62
N GLU A 858 -82.14 19.17 54.75
CA GLU A 858 -81.57 18.65 56.00
C GLU A 858 -80.32 19.44 56.40
N GLN A 859 -79.42 19.74 55.46
CA GLN A 859 -78.19 20.52 55.71
C GLN A 859 -78.48 22.00 56.04
N LEU A 860 -79.48 22.61 55.40
CA LEU A 860 -79.94 23.96 55.74
C LEU A 860 -80.52 24.04 57.16
N ARG A 861 -81.11 22.94 57.67
CA ARG A 861 -81.65 22.87 59.04
C ARG A 861 -80.58 22.61 60.10
N THR A 862 -79.52 21.86 59.77
CA THR A 862 -78.49 21.45 60.74
C THR A 862 -77.40 22.51 60.93
N ARG A 863 -77.10 23.32 59.90
CA ARG A 863 -76.12 24.42 59.97
C ARG A 863 -76.63 25.55 60.86
N LYS A 864 -75.75 26.03 61.75
CA LYS A 864 -76.06 27.13 62.69
C LYS A 864 -75.37 28.44 62.32
N ASP A 865 -74.32 28.39 61.51
CA ASP A 865 -73.58 29.57 61.07
C ASP A 865 -74.18 30.13 59.78
N TYR A 866 -74.40 31.45 59.74
CA TYR A 866 -74.94 32.15 58.58
C TYR A 866 -74.01 32.01 57.37
N GLN A 867 -72.69 31.95 57.59
CA GLN A 867 -71.71 31.87 56.52
C GLN A 867 -71.75 30.49 55.83
N GLU A 868 -71.96 29.41 56.59
CA GLU A 868 -72.15 28.05 56.06
C GLU A 868 -73.51 27.89 55.33
N ILE A 869 -74.57 28.56 55.80
CA ILE A 869 -75.89 28.56 55.15
C ILE A 869 -75.83 29.32 53.82
N SER A 870 -75.18 30.50 53.80
CA SER A 870 -75.01 31.29 52.58
C SER A 870 -74.19 30.54 51.53
N SER A 871 -73.18 29.77 51.96
CA SER A 871 -72.33 28.96 51.09
C SER A 871 -73.15 27.97 50.27
N ILE A 872 -73.93 27.09 50.91
CA ILE A 872 -74.74 26.08 50.20
C ILE A 872 -75.86 26.71 49.37
N MET A 873 -76.44 27.83 49.81
CA MET A 873 -77.46 28.54 49.02
C MET A 873 -76.88 29.21 47.77
N ASN A 874 -75.61 29.63 47.77
CA ASN A 874 -74.97 30.21 46.59
C ASN A 874 -74.72 29.17 45.49
N VAL A 875 -74.73 27.87 45.83
CA VAL A 875 -74.53 26.78 44.86
C VAL A 875 -75.79 26.50 44.04
N GLY A 876 -76.98 26.73 44.63
CA GLY A 876 -78.27 26.59 43.95
C GLY A 876 -78.61 27.80 43.09
#